data_AF-A0A804IQ17-F1
#
_entry.id   AF-A0A804IQ17-F1
#
_cell.length_a   1.000
_cell.length_b   1.000
_cell.length_c   1.000
_cell.angle_alpha   90.00
_cell.angle_beta   90.00
_cell.angle_gamma   90.00
#
_symmetry.space_group_name_H-M   'P 1'
#
loop_
_entity.id
_entity.type
_entity.pdbx_description
1 polymer ?
#
loop_
_entity_poly.entity_id
_entity_poly.type
_entity_poly.pdbx_seq_one_letter_code
_entity_poly.pdbx_strand_id
1 'polypeptide(L)'
;MVFGFFLLLSVITAPAIAQPNTRGFISIDCGNSNSSYFDTVTQVPYVSDDRFIDVGSDFYIQSNYINSSVPTLQLNLRSFPDRLRNCYTLKPVPQNTTYLVRATFMYGNYDGKNSQIQFDLHIGVDHWKTMTISDPSAIYTAEALSLATANSTSVCLVNTGGGTPFISSLELRPLRNGLYGEYVNASQSVVLVTRRNFGATKSLRFPDDPYDRVWNPYNDPSLLTLSTNSRVDNRDDLFEPPVAVMQTAVTPKGIRQLGFFWDSVSPRDELYAVLYFAELRNLTGKATRMFNVTRNGESRFSWYTPPYLSIGYIYSVVPFKGYSRYQYLLHPTSNSTHPPIINAFEVYSLMQLTQAATDSRDVDAMAEIRLQYQLKRNWMGDPCAPKAYTWDGLNCSYGPDPPRIISINLTSAGLSGEISSSFAMLKAVKHLYLSQNNFNGTIPDSLGSLSSLQVLDLSCNNLTGNIPDSLGLLSSLQVLNLSGNNFNGSVPDTLLKKAATGLLTLRVDKKGCTKVPSSSTKHKTHVVVIISVVSGLLLLVVVLIVIVWSTRRLRGQDSNTFVQPQSEDHFLQRDHQVSFEGRQFTYAQLVNITNNFTRVIGKGGFGMIYHGCLETGKQVAIKMCFVSSPQGMKEFLAEAQNLTRIYHRNLVSLVGYCMDGNCPTLVYEYMKQGSLQEHLRGKAGHSRGLSWGQRLQIALNAAQGLEYLHRGCKPPIIHRDVKTSNILLNEELEARIADFGLSKSFHSDEQTHVSTESVVGTPGYIDPEYHQTYQLTEKSDVYSFGVVLLELITGRPPLVPGSGNTHIVQWITPHLSRGSIDDIVDESLRGEYDPTCAWKILDLAIRCTANKGSQRPTMFEVVMQLRSCLELVIASDKCENENVYSGDFNVDQESASDIGTNMPGPTVPTR
;
A
#
# COMPACT_ATOMS: atom_id res chain seq x y z
N MET A 1 61.05 -29.10 -14.76
CA MET A 1 60.73 -27.67 -15.04
C MET A 1 59.70 -27.67 -16.16
N VAL A 2 58.42 -27.89 -15.88
CA VAL A 2 57.40 -26.93 -15.41
C VAL A 2 57.20 -25.80 -16.42
N PHE A 3 56.26 -26.00 -17.34
CA PHE A 3 55.51 -24.92 -17.96
C PHE A 3 54.06 -25.05 -17.46
N GLY A 4 53.67 -24.13 -16.60
CA GLY A 4 52.37 -24.12 -15.94
C GLY A 4 51.28 -23.63 -16.88
N PHE A 5 50.25 -24.47 -17.06
CA PHE A 5 48.93 -24.07 -17.52
C PHE A 5 48.22 -23.36 -16.36
N PHE A 6 48.00 -22.05 -16.45
CA PHE A 6 47.00 -21.37 -15.64
C PHE A 6 45.67 -21.41 -16.38
N LEU A 7 44.87 -22.45 -16.07
CA LEU A 7 43.42 -22.42 -16.24
C LEU A 7 42.86 -21.45 -15.20
N LEU A 8 42.47 -20.25 -15.64
CA LEU A 8 41.63 -19.36 -14.86
C LEU A 8 40.22 -19.97 -14.82
N LEU A 9 40.02 -20.88 -13.86
CA LEU A 9 38.70 -21.18 -13.31
C LEU A 9 38.21 -19.89 -12.65
N SER A 10 37.35 -19.15 -13.34
CA SER A 10 36.45 -18.20 -12.69
C SER A 10 35.47 -19.01 -11.84
N VAL A 11 35.90 -19.41 -10.64
CA VAL A 11 34.99 -19.67 -9.55
C VAL A 11 34.36 -18.33 -9.24
N ILE A 12 33.20 -18.06 -9.85
CA ILE A 12 32.26 -17.11 -9.27
C ILE A 12 31.99 -17.66 -7.88
N THR A 13 32.58 -17.03 -6.87
CA THR A 13 32.16 -17.21 -5.49
C THR A 13 30.74 -16.68 -5.41
N ALA A 14 29.76 -17.54 -5.69
CA ALA A 14 28.40 -17.32 -5.26
C ALA A 14 28.47 -16.99 -3.76
N PRO A 15 27.87 -15.88 -3.30
CA PRO A 15 27.84 -15.58 -1.88
C PRO A 15 27.18 -16.79 -1.20
N ALA A 16 27.94 -17.39 -0.27
CA ALA A 16 27.66 -18.69 0.33
C ALA A 16 26.16 -18.82 0.64
N ILE A 17 25.51 -19.82 0.06
CA ILE A 17 24.18 -20.28 0.50
C ILE A 17 24.33 -20.54 2.00
N ALA A 18 23.52 -19.90 2.85
CA ALA A 18 23.41 -20.30 4.25
C ALA A 18 22.73 -21.66 4.20
N GLN A 19 23.54 -22.70 3.98
CA GLN A 19 23.07 -24.06 3.98
C GLN A 19 22.45 -24.30 5.35
N PRO A 20 21.37 -25.10 5.42
CA PRO A 20 20.98 -25.69 6.69
C PRO A 20 22.25 -26.22 7.37
N ASN A 21 22.37 -26.08 8.69
CA ASN A 21 23.49 -26.70 9.37
C ASN A 21 23.50 -28.22 9.07
N THR A 22 24.52 -28.96 9.49
CA THR A 22 24.61 -30.41 9.22
C THR A 22 23.38 -31.22 9.66
N ARG A 23 22.49 -30.65 10.48
CA ARG A 23 21.23 -31.24 10.96
C ARG A 23 19.97 -30.69 10.28
N GLY A 24 20.08 -29.76 9.35
CA GLY A 24 18.93 -29.17 8.65
C GLY A 24 18.28 -27.97 9.33
N PHE A 25 18.87 -27.39 10.38
CA PHE A 25 18.25 -26.27 11.11
C PHE A 25 18.37 -24.96 10.33
N ILE A 26 17.30 -24.16 10.39
CA ILE A 26 17.30 -22.74 10.00
C ILE A 26 17.03 -21.93 11.27
N SER A 27 17.93 -21.02 11.62
CA SER A 27 17.84 -20.21 12.84
C SER A 27 18.16 -18.77 12.50
N ILE A 28 17.16 -17.90 12.64
CA ILE A 28 17.20 -16.53 12.15
C ILE A 28 17.04 -15.59 13.34
N ASP A 29 18.00 -14.67 13.49
CA ASP A 29 17.94 -13.52 14.40
C ASP A 29 17.45 -12.32 13.59
N CYS A 30 16.20 -11.92 13.81
CA CYS A 30 15.50 -10.97 12.96
C CYS A 30 15.88 -9.54 13.34
N GLY A 31 16.26 -8.72 12.35
CA GLY A 31 16.67 -7.34 12.58
C GLY A 31 18.13 -7.18 13.06
N ASN A 32 18.91 -8.24 13.12
CA ASN A 32 20.34 -8.20 13.44
C ASN A 32 21.18 -8.25 12.15
N SER A 33 21.09 -7.18 11.35
CA SER A 33 21.61 -7.18 9.98
C SER A 33 23.12 -7.41 9.89
N ASN A 34 23.53 -8.17 8.86
CA ASN A 34 24.92 -8.60 8.61
C ASN A 34 25.63 -9.34 9.76
N SER A 35 24.90 -9.92 10.72
CA SER A 35 25.47 -10.66 11.83
C SER A 35 25.37 -12.19 11.66
N SER A 36 26.29 -12.92 12.31
CA SER A 36 26.16 -14.35 12.55
C SER A 36 26.92 -14.73 13.82
N TYR A 37 26.36 -15.61 14.64
CA TYR A 37 26.98 -16.06 15.88
C TYR A 37 26.48 -17.44 16.30
N PHE A 38 27.18 -18.07 17.24
CA PHE A 38 26.73 -19.29 17.89
C PHE A 38 26.08 -18.93 19.22
N ASP A 39 24.87 -19.44 19.46
CA ASP A 39 24.23 -19.29 20.76
C ASP A 39 25.08 -19.96 21.85
N THR A 40 25.29 -19.26 22.96
CA THR A 40 26.24 -19.69 23.98
C THR A 40 25.82 -20.96 24.72
N VAL A 41 24.51 -21.23 24.78
CA VAL A 41 23.94 -22.38 25.50
C VAL A 41 23.76 -23.56 24.56
N THR A 42 23.06 -23.35 23.46
CA THR A 42 22.68 -24.41 22.52
C THR A 42 23.78 -24.70 21.49
N GLN A 43 24.74 -23.79 21.28
CA GLN A 43 25.75 -23.87 20.22
C GLN A 43 25.13 -23.94 18.81
N VAL A 44 23.88 -23.51 18.66
CA VAL A 44 23.20 -23.40 17.37
C VAL A 44 23.64 -22.10 16.68
N PRO A 45 24.02 -22.12 15.39
CA PRO A 45 24.35 -20.92 14.66
C PRO A 45 23.07 -20.13 14.34
N TYR A 46 23.09 -18.82 14.60
CA TYR A 46 22.08 -17.86 14.18
C TYR A 46 22.66 -16.94 13.11
N VAL A 47 21.81 -16.55 12.14
CA VAL A 47 22.16 -15.65 11.04
C VAL A 47 21.12 -14.54 10.91
N SER A 48 21.54 -13.41 10.33
CA SER A 48 20.64 -12.31 9.92
C SER A 48 19.50 -12.78 9.01
N ASP A 49 18.36 -12.09 9.08
CA ASP A 49 17.20 -12.29 8.22
C ASP A 49 17.27 -11.67 6.81
N ASP A 50 18.32 -10.90 6.50
CA ASP A 50 18.46 -10.14 5.24
C ASP A 50 18.27 -10.96 3.94
N ARG A 51 18.44 -12.28 4.04
CA ARG A 51 18.32 -13.21 2.91
C ARG A 51 16.96 -13.91 2.80
N PHE A 52 16.17 -13.82 3.85
CA PHE A 52 14.86 -14.48 3.95
C PHE A 52 13.72 -13.50 3.72
N ILE A 53 13.97 -12.20 3.89
CA ILE A 53 13.02 -11.12 3.65
C ILE A 53 13.73 -9.85 3.17
N ASP A 54 13.15 -9.14 2.21
CA ASP A 54 13.71 -7.95 1.55
C ASP A 54 13.04 -6.63 1.95
N VAL A 55 12.19 -6.68 2.98
CA VAL A 55 11.42 -5.55 3.51
C VAL A 55 11.49 -5.53 5.04
N GLY A 56 11.03 -4.42 5.62
CA GLY A 56 11.03 -4.19 7.07
C GLY A 56 12.15 -3.27 7.51
N SER A 57 12.10 -2.87 8.77
CA SER A 57 13.09 -2.02 9.42
C SER A 57 13.64 -2.70 10.66
N ASP A 58 14.94 -2.57 10.86
CA ASP A 58 15.66 -3.19 11.97
C ASP A 58 15.59 -2.29 13.20
N PHE A 59 15.30 -2.89 14.36
CA PHE A 59 15.20 -2.20 15.62
C PHE A 59 15.88 -2.97 16.75
N TYR A 60 16.25 -2.21 17.77
CA TYR A 60 16.78 -2.71 19.04
C TYR A 60 15.80 -2.36 20.15
N ILE A 61 15.61 -3.25 21.11
CA ILE A 61 14.72 -2.97 22.25
C ILE A 61 15.26 -1.84 23.13
N GLN A 62 14.38 -1.13 23.85
CA GLN A 62 14.81 -0.04 24.72
C GLN A 62 15.61 -0.56 25.93
N SER A 63 16.59 0.22 26.37
CA SER A 63 17.57 -0.18 27.39
C SER A 63 16.96 -0.57 28.74
N ASN A 64 15.82 0.01 29.12
CA ASN A 64 15.11 -0.32 30.36
C ASN A 64 14.46 -1.71 30.36
N TYR A 65 14.30 -2.34 29.19
CA TYR A 65 13.83 -3.72 29.05
C TYR A 65 14.97 -4.73 28.93
N ILE A 66 16.23 -4.27 28.88
CA ILE A 66 17.40 -5.14 28.79
C ILE A 66 17.85 -5.52 30.20
N ASN A 67 17.86 -6.82 30.47
CA ASN A 67 18.39 -7.38 31.70
C ASN A 67 19.05 -8.75 31.42
N SER A 68 19.69 -9.33 32.42
CA SER A 68 20.41 -10.61 32.28
C SER A 68 19.53 -11.82 31.91
N SER A 69 18.20 -11.68 31.98
CA SER A 69 17.24 -12.73 31.65
C SER A 69 16.75 -12.66 30.19
N VAL A 70 16.97 -11.56 29.47
CA VAL A 70 16.62 -11.44 28.04
C VAL A 70 17.74 -12.05 27.19
N PRO A 71 17.49 -13.11 26.42
CA PRO A 71 18.53 -13.71 25.60
C PRO A 71 18.89 -12.82 24.41
N THR A 72 20.12 -12.99 23.89
CA THR A 72 20.67 -12.17 22.80
C THR A 72 19.76 -12.11 21.57
N LEU A 73 19.12 -13.23 21.22
CA LEU A 73 18.23 -13.35 20.05
C LEU A 73 16.86 -12.66 20.22
N GLN A 74 16.63 -11.97 21.34
CA GLN A 74 15.45 -11.14 21.60
C GLN A 74 15.79 -9.65 21.77
N LEU A 75 17.07 -9.28 21.60
CA LEU A 75 17.50 -7.89 21.70
C LEU A 75 17.21 -7.10 20.42
N ASN A 76 17.28 -7.78 19.28
CA ASN A 76 16.94 -7.24 17.96
C ASN A 76 15.54 -7.70 17.54
N LEU A 77 14.92 -6.92 16.67
CA LEU A 77 13.70 -7.31 15.97
C LEU A 77 13.61 -6.62 14.61
N ARG A 78 12.89 -7.26 13.68
CA ARG A 78 12.46 -6.64 12.44
C ARG A 78 10.99 -6.23 12.53
N SER A 79 10.70 -4.99 12.16
CA SER A 79 9.37 -4.36 12.20
C SER A 79 8.84 -4.08 10.79
N PHE A 80 7.52 -4.19 10.61
CA PHE A 80 6.84 -4.05 9.31
C PHE A 80 5.71 -3.02 9.32
N PRO A 81 6.01 -1.70 9.36
CA PRO A 81 4.99 -0.66 9.42
C PRO A 81 4.23 -0.44 8.11
N ASP A 82 4.92 -0.59 6.97
CA ASP A 82 4.42 -0.06 5.68
C ASP A 82 3.61 -1.06 4.84
N ARG A 83 3.39 -2.28 5.34
CA ARG A 83 2.89 -3.40 4.52
C ARG A 83 1.92 -4.29 5.26
N LEU A 84 0.86 -4.68 4.56
CA LEU A 84 -0.20 -5.55 5.08
C LEU A 84 0.29 -6.98 5.37
N ARG A 85 1.10 -7.58 4.49
CA ARG A 85 1.59 -8.96 4.60
C ARG A 85 3.09 -9.01 4.35
N ASN A 86 3.83 -9.64 5.26
CA ASN A 86 5.30 -9.66 5.25
C ASN A 86 5.76 -11.10 5.45
N CYS A 87 6.39 -11.69 4.44
CA CYS A 87 6.66 -13.14 4.43
C CYS A 87 8.15 -13.44 4.34
N TYR A 88 8.63 -14.20 5.31
CA TYR A 88 9.92 -14.87 5.25
C TYR A 88 9.80 -16.05 4.29
N THR A 89 10.71 -16.17 3.32
CA THR A 89 10.80 -17.34 2.45
C THR A 89 11.93 -18.25 2.91
N LEU A 90 11.57 -19.43 3.40
CA LEU A 90 12.49 -20.41 3.96
C LEU A 90 12.80 -21.47 2.90
N LYS A 91 14.07 -21.57 2.50
CA LYS A 91 14.56 -22.57 1.54
C LYS A 91 16.04 -22.90 1.81
N PRO A 92 16.48 -24.15 1.60
CA PRO A 92 15.68 -25.30 1.15
C PRO A 92 14.88 -25.93 2.30
N VAL A 93 13.66 -26.39 2.00
CA VAL A 93 12.80 -27.11 2.94
C VAL A 93 12.28 -28.37 2.25
N PRO A 94 12.93 -29.54 2.43
CA PRO A 94 12.49 -30.80 1.82
C PRO A 94 10.98 -31.06 1.93
N GLN A 95 10.36 -31.37 0.79
CA GLN A 95 8.97 -31.78 0.71
C GLN A 95 8.71 -33.06 1.54
N ASN A 96 7.49 -33.21 2.04
CA ASN A 96 7.04 -34.34 2.88
C ASN A 96 7.84 -34.51 4.19
N THR A 97 8.46 -33.43 4.67
CA THR A 97 9.12 -33.40 5.98
C THR A 97 8.29 -32.55 6.93
N THR A 98 8.04 -33.07 8.14
CA THR A 98 7.40 -32.31 9.21
C THR A 98 8.44 -31.41 9.87
N TYR A 99 8.08 -30.16 10.06
CA TYR A 99 8.92 -29.18 10.74
C TYR A 99 8.24 -28.64 11.98
N LEU A 100 9.06 -28.44 13.01
CA LEU A 100 8.75 -27.50 14.07
C LEU A 100 9.13 -26.10 13.58
N VAL A 101 8.13 -25.22 13.52
CA VAL A 101 8.27 -23.79 13.22
C VAL A 101 8.08 -23.04 14.53
N ARG A 102 9.04 -22.20 14.92
CA ARG A 102 8.92 -21.35 16.11
C ARG A 102 9.24 -19.90 15.77
N ALA A 103 8.32 -19.00 16.12
CA ALA A 103 8.50 -17.55 16.02
C ALA A 103 8.45 -16.93 17.41
N THR A 104 9.38 -16.03 17.70
CA THR A 104 9.49 -15.36 19.01
C THR A 104 9.39 -13.84 18.87
N PHE A 105 8.76 -13.21 19.85
CA PHE A 105 8.40 -11.80 19.84
C PHE A 105 8.75 -11.17 21.20
N MET A 106 9.73 -10.28 21.20
CA MET A 106 10.06 -9.41 22.33
C MET A 106 9.85 -7.96 21.88
N TYR A 107 8.81 -7.30 22.39
CA TYR A 107 8.47 -5.93 21.95
C TYR A 107 9.47 -4.91 22.50
N GLY A 108 9.79 -4.98 23.79
CA GLY A 108 10.78 -4.10 24.43
C GLY A 108 10.55 -2.61 24.17
N ASN A 109 9.30 -2.23 23.88
CA ASN A 109 8.87 -0.88 23.48
C ASN A 109 9.76 -0.23 22.40
N TYR A 110 10.24 -1.00 21.42
CA TYR A 110 11.25 -0.52 20.46
C TYR A 110 10.85 0.76 19.71
N ASP A 111 9.55 1.01 19.53
CA ASP A 111 8.99 2.18 18.83
C ASP A 111 8.50 3.30 19.77
N GLY A 112 8.63 3.12 21.10
CA GLY A 112 8.25 4.11 22.10
C GLY A 112 6.74 4.31 22.27
N LYS A 113 5.87 3.54 21.59
CA LYS A 113 4.41 3.73 21.65
C LYS A 113 3.76 3.09 22.87
N ASN A 114 4.37 2.04 23.41
CA ASN A 114 3.88 1.27 24.55
C ASN A 114 2.41 0.83 24.41
N SER A 115 1.99 0.51 23.18
CA SER A 115 0.64 0.11 22.85
C SER A 115 0.53 -1.41 22.76
N GLN A 116 -0.66 -1.95 23.04
CA GLN A 116 -0.96 -3.34 22.72
C GLN A 116 -0.87 -3.55 21.20
N ILE A 117 -0.20 -4.63 20.79
CA ILE A 117 0.01 -4.98 19.38
C ILE A 117 -0.72 -6.29 19.08
N GLN A 118 -1.48 -6.32 17.98
CA GLN A 118 -2.12 -7.52 17.46
C GLN A 118 -1.93 -7.66 15.95
N PHE A 119 -1.57 -8.87 15.53
CA PHE A 119 -1.37 -9.24 14.12
C PHE A 119 -1.49 -10.76 13.95
N ASP A 120 -1.69 -11.22 12.73
CA ASP A 120 -1.81 -12.64 12.41
C ASP A 120 -0.49 -13.23 11.92
N LEU A 121 -0.26 -14.49 12.28
CA LEU A 121 0.78 -15.34 11.72
C LEU A 121 0.18 -16.37 10.78
N HIS A 122 0.85 -16.61 9.66
CA HIS A 122 0.52 -17.66 8.71
C HIS A 122 1.75 -18.53 8.43
N ILE A 123 1.52 -19.82 8.20
CA ILE A 123 2.51 -20.74 7.63
C ILE A 123 2.03 -21.13 6.23
N GLY A 124 2.82 -20.81 5.21
CA GLY A 124 2.39 -20.89 3.83
C GLY A 124 1.19 -19.97 3.57
N VAL A 125 0.07 -20.59 3.24
CA VAL A 125 -1.20 -19.89 2.94
C VAL A 125 -2.19 -19.94 4.10
N ASP A 126 -1.97 -20.83 5.07
CA ASP A 126 -2.91 -21.09 6.15
C ASP A 126 -2.62 -20.22 7.38
N HIS A 127 -3.70 -19.84 8.08
CA HIS A 127 -3.61 -19.10 9.34
C HIS A 127 -3.01 -20.01 10.42
N TRP A 128 -2.01 -19.50 11.11
CA TRP A 128 -1.30 -20.20 12.18
C TRP A 128 -1.78 -19.73 13.56
N LYS A 129 -1.67 -18.44 13.85
CA LYS A 129 -2.03 -17.90 15.17
C LYS A 129 -2.17 -16.38 15.13
N THR A 130 -3.16 -15.83 15.82
CA THR A 130 -3.22 -14.40 16.13
C THR A 130 -2.32 -14.10 17.33
N MET A 131 -1.35 -13.22 17.15
CA MET A 131 -0.48 -12.74 18.22
C MET A 131 -1.12 -11.54 18.91
N THR A 132 -1.08 -11.52 20.24
CA THR A 132 -1.49 -10.36 21.05
C THR A 132 -0.40 -10.08 22.07
N ILE A 133 0.29 -8.97 21.88
CA ILE A 133 1.42 -8.52 22.67
C ILE A 133 0.94 -7.36 23.55
N SER A 134 0.91 -7.58 24.87
CA SER A 134 0.35 -6.62 25.83
C SER A 134 1.36 -6.17 26.88
N ASP A 135 2.34 -7.00 27.22
CA ASP A 135 3.45 -6.66 28.11
C ASP A 135 4.73 -6.48 27.29
N PRO A 136 5.29 -5.26 27.21
CA PRO A 136 6.53 -5.01 26.48
C PRO A 136 7.76 -5.76 27.03
N SER A 137 7.71 -6.22 28.29
CA SER A 137 8.81 -6.94 28.95
C SER A 137 8.74 -8.44 28.74
N ALA A 138 7.61 -8.96 28.25
CA ALA A 138 7.38 -10.39 28.11
C ALA A 138 7.85 -10.91 26.73
N ILE A 139 8.35 -12.14 26.73
CA ILE A 139 8.69 -12.88 25.52
C ILE A 139 7.49 -13.74 25.15
N TYR A 140 6.95 -13.51 23.96
CA TYR A 140 5.85 -14.30 23.40
C TYR A 140 6.40 -15.28 22.37
N THR A 141 5.86 -16.50 22.35
CA THR A 141 6.28 -17.55 21.41
C THR A 141 5.06 -18.17 20.75
N ALA A 142 5.16 -18.36 19.43
CA ALA A 142 4.27 -19.22 18.66
C ALA A 142 5.11 -20.42 18.17
N GLU A 143 4.63 -21.63 18.39
CA GLU A 143 5.24 -22.84 17.85
C GLU A 143 4.17 -23.70 17.16
N ALA A 144 4.48 -24.24 15.98
CA ALA A 144 3.63 -25.20 15.29
C ALA A 144 4.45 -26.35 14.70
N LEU A 145 3.77 -27.48 14.54
CA LEU A 145 4.24 -28.62 13.78
C LEU A 145 3.48 -28.64 12.45
N SER A 146 4.20 -28.48 11.35
CA SER A 146 3.60 -28.36 10.01
C SER A 146 4.35 -29.22 9.00
N LEU A 147 3.60 -29.86 8.10
CA LEU A 147 4.16 -30.61 6.99
C LEU A 147 4.58 -29.65 5.87
N ALA A 148 5.81 -29.76 5.37
CA ALA A 148 6.23 -29.05 4.17
C ALA A 148 5.69 -29.75 2.92
N THR A 149 4.84 -29.05 2.17
CA THR A 149 4.22 -29.57 0.93
C THR A 149 5.00 -29.19 -0.33
N ALA A 150 6.04 -28.36 -0.21
CA ALA A 150 6.92 -27.93 -1.30
C ALA A 150 8.37 -27.78 -0.80
N ASN A 151 9.31 -27.55 -1.72
CA ASN A 151 10.75 -27.38 -1.43
C ASN A 151 11.11 -26.03 -0.75
N SER A 152 10.10 -25.23 -0.45
CA SER A 152 10.19 -23.99 0.32
C SER A 152 8.91 -23.83 1.13
N THR A 153 8.99 -23.08 2.23
CA THR A 153 7.80 -22.65 2.98
C THR A 153 7.92 -21.18 3.30
N SER A 154 6.80 -20.54 3.63
CA SER A 154 6.81 -19.15 4.07
C SER A 154 6.21 -19.01 5.46
N VAL A 155 6.71 -18.04 6.21
CA VAL A 155 6.11 -17.59 7.46
C VAL A 155 5.76 -16.13 7.29
N CYS A 156 4.48 -15.81 7.34
CA CYS A 156 3.98 -14.47 7.07
C CYS A 156 3.42 -13.82 8.33
N LEU A 157 3.76 -12.54 8.53
CA LEU A 157 3.16 -11.65 9.50
C LEU A 157 2.18 -10.73 8.77
N VAL A 158 0.92 -10.73 9.20
CA VAL A 158 -0.17 -9.99 8.56
C VAL A 158 -0.71 -8.96 9.53
N ASN A 159 -0.63 -7.68 9.13
CA ASN A 159 -1.19 -6.57 9.88
C ASN A 159 -2.72 -6.61 9.82
N THR A 160 -3.37 -6.68 10.97
CA THR A 160 -4.84 -6.70 11.11
C THR A 160 -5.40 -5.36 11.59
N GLY A 161 -4.57 -4.30 11.62
CA GLY A 161 -4.92 -2.98 12.15
C GLY A 161 -4.70 -2.84 13.66
N GLY A 162 -4.27 -3.90 14.34
CA GLY A 162 -4.06 -3.94 15.79
C GLY A 162 -2.67 -3.47 16.26
N GLY A 163 -1.85 -2.90 15.39
CA GLY A 163 -0.48 -2.46 15.68
C GLY A 163 0.51 -2.93 14.60
N THR A 164 1.78 -2.54 14.74
CA THR A 164 2.81 -2.90 13.75
C THR A 164 3.32 -4.32 13.97
N PRO A 165 3.19 -5.25 13.00
CA PRO A 165 3.78 -6.58 13.11
C PRO A 165 5.30 -6.49 13.22
N PHE A 166 5.87 -7.36 14.05
CA PHE A 166 7.31 -7.46 14.24
C PHE A 166 7.68 -8.90 14.59
N ILE A 167 8.96 -9.26 14.47
CA ILE A 167 9.49 -10.57 14.87
C ILE A 167 10.92 -10.43 15.37
N SER A 168 11.27 -11.15 16.45
CA SER A 168 12.62 -11.15 17.02
C SER A 168 13.43 -12.35 16.52
N SER A 169 12.81 -13.52 16.41
CA SER A 169 13.50 -14.69 15.85
C SER A 169 12.55 -15.67 15.17
N LEU A 170 13.11 -16.42 14.21
CA LEU A 170 12.42 -17.48 13.48
C LEU A 170 13.30 -18.73 13.40
N GLU A 171 12.78 -19.84 13.90
CA GLU A 171 13.46 -21.13 13.98
C GLU A 171 12.67 -22.20 13.21
N LEU A 172 13.36 -22.99 12.39
CA LEU A 172 12.82 -24.16 11.71
C LEU A 172 13.66 -25.40 12.06
N ARG A 173 13.01 -26.48 12.52
CA ARG A 173 13.66 -27.74 12.91
C ARG A 173 13.00 -28.91 12.17
N PRO A 174 13.72 -29.67 11.32
CA PRO A 174 13.18 -30.88 10.72
C PRO A 174 12.97 -31.96 11.79
N LEU A 175 11.84 -32.64 11.71
CA LEU A 175 11.54 -33.80 12.54
C LEU A 175 11.81 -35.10 11.77
N ARG A 176 12.01 -36.19 12.51
CA ARG A 176 12.08 -37.52 11.90
C ARG A 176 10.75 -37.85 11.23
N ASN A 177 10.80 -38.54 10.09
CA ASN A 177 9.60 -38.99 9.40
C ASN A 177 8.71 -39.84 10.33
N GLY A 178 7.40 -39.55 10.33
CA GLY A 178 6.39 -40.20 11.17
C GLY A 178 6.24 -39.62 12.58
N LEU A 179 7.17 -38.78 13.05
CA LEU A 179 7.05 -38.12 14.36
C LEU A 179 5.84 -37.17 14.36
N TYR A 180 4.95 -37.31 15.33
CA TYR A 180 3.64 -36.62 15.37
C TYR A 180 2.71 -36.92 14.17
N GLY A 181 2.89 -38.04 13.46
CA GLY A 181 2.10 -38.38 12.26
C GLY A 181 0.58 -38.52 12.51
N GLU A 182 0.17 -38.80 13.74
CA GLU A 182 -1.25 -38.79 14.15
C GLU A 182 -1.85 -37.37 14.15
N TYR A 183 -1.02 -36.34 14.28
CA TYR A 183 -1.44 -34.94 14.44
C TYR A 183 -1.15 -34.11 13.20
N VAL A 184 -0.11 -34.43 12.44
CA VAL A 184 0.33 -33.64 11.29
C VAL A 184 0.25 -34.48 10.02
N ASN A 185 -0.50 -33.98 9.03
CA ASN A 185 -0.59 -34.58 7.70
C ASN A 185 -0.88 -33.49 6.63
N ALA A 186 -1.22 -33.89 5.41
CA ALA A 186 -1.44 -32.96 4.31
C ALA A 186 -2.65 -32.02 4.48
N SER A 187 -3.58 -32.33 5.41
CA SER A 187 -4.81 -31.55 5.67
C SER A 187 -4.83 -30.85 7.03
N GLN A 188 -3.90 -31.18 7.91
CA GLN A 188 -3.86 -30.62 9.26
C GLN A 188 -2.43 -30.46 9.77
N SER A 189 -2.25 -29.40 10.53
CA SER A 189 -1.08 -29.11 11.35
C SER A 189 -1.54 -28.85 12.78
N VAL A 190 -0.59 -28.69 13.71
CA VAL A 190 -0.93 -28.41 15.11
C VAL A 190 -0.07 -27.30 15.69
N VAL A 191 -0.65 -26.50 16.57
CA VAL A 191 -0.02 -25.35 17.24
C VAL A 191 0.19 -25.69 18.71
N LEU A 192 1.39 -25.47 19.22
CA LEU A 192 1.69 -25.76 20.63
C LEU A 192 0.90 -24.80 21.54
N VAL A 193 0.14 -25.38 22.47
CA VAL A 193 -0.49 -24.66 23.59
C VAL A 193 0.43 -24.68 24.79
N THR A 194 0.94 -25.87 25.15
CA THR A 194 1.85 -26.03 26.28
C THR A 194 2.65 -27.32 26.17
N ARG A 195 3.93 -27.25 26.55
CA ARG A 195 4.84 -28.39 26.73
C ARG A 195 5.46 -28.26 28.11
N ARG A 196 5.36 -29.31 28.93
CA ARG A 196 5.83 -29.28 30.32
C ARG A 196 6.61 -30.52 30.70
N ASN A 197 7.64 -30.31 31.51
CA ASN A 197 8.48 -31.32 32.14
C ASN A 197 8.24 -31.30 33.66
N PHE A 198 7.73 -32.40 34.21
CA PHE A 198 7.46 -32.52 35.62
C PHE A 198 8.71 -32.96 36.39
N GLY A 199 9.00 -32.27 37.49
CA GLY A 199 10.14 -32.59 38.35
C GLY A 199 11.45 -31.91 37.94
N ALA A 200 11.49 -31.24 36.78
CA ALA A 200 12.59 -30.39 36.37
C ALA A 200 12.57 -29.03 37.07
N THR A 201 13.73 -28.40 37.20
CA THR A 201 13.89 -27.05 37.79
C THR A 201 14.21 -25.96 36.76
N LYS A 202 14.63 -26.37 35.55
CA LYS A 202 15.00 -25.48 34.45
C LYS A 202 14.41 -26.02 33.14
N SER A 203 14.21 -25.12 32.17
CA SER A 203 13.79 -25.52 30.84
C SER A 203 14.88 -26.31 30.13
N LEU A 204 14.45 -27.30 29.35
CA LEU A 204 15.32 -28.18 28.58
C LEU A 204 15.05 -27.97 27.09
N ARG A 205 16.11 -27.90 26.29
CA ARG A 205 16.05 -27.82 24.82
C ARG A 205 17.29 -28.46 24.21
N PHE A 206 17.66 -28.12 22.99
CA PHE A 206 18.92 -28.56 22.41
C PHE A 206 20.13 -28.22 23.31
N PRO A 207 21.14 -29.11 23.46
CA PRO A 207 21.32 -30.39 22.76
C PRO A 207 20.60 -31.59 23.39
N ASP A 208 19.97 -31.44 24.55
CA ASP A 208 19.29 -32.55 25.25
C ASP A 208 18.05 -33.05 24.50
N ASP A 209 17.33 -32.14 23.81
CA ASP A 209 16.33 -32.49 22.81
C ASP A 209 16.94 -32.33 21.39
N PRO A 210 17.10 -33.41 20.61
CA PRO A 210 17.69 -33.33 19.28
C PRO A 210 16.84 -32.54 18.27
N TYR A 211 15.54 -32.37 18.54
CA TYR A 211 14.61 -31.59 17.73
C TYR A 211 14.45 -30.15 18.24
N ASP A 212 15.19 -29.77 19.28
CA ASP A 212 15.19 -28.43 19.87
C ASP A 212 13.80 -27.95 20.34
N ARG A 213 12.95 -28.89 20.78
CA ARG A 213 11.71 -28.55 21.49
C ARG A 213 12.06 -27.99 22.87
N VAL A 214 11.35 -26.95 23.27
CA VAL A 214 11.52 -26.33 24.60
C VAL A 214 10.55 -26.97 25.59
N TRP A 215 11.08 -27.68 26.58
CA TRP A 215 10.33 -28.31 27.66
C TRP A 215 10.43 -27.46 28.93
N ASN A 216 9.32 -26.86 29.34
CA ASN A 216 9.28 -25.96 30.49
C ASN A 216 8.92 -26.69 31.79
N PRO A 217 9.54 -26.37 32.94
CA PRO A 217 9.16 -26.95 34.23
C PRO A 217 7.68 -26.78 34.55
N TYR A 218 7.07 -27.80 35.16
CA TYR A 218 5.80 -27.66 35.87
C TYR A 218 6.06 -27.63 37.38
N ASN A 219 5.81 -26.47 37.99
CA ASN A 219 6.07 -26.23 39.41
C ASN A 219 4.76 -26.30 40.20
N ASP A 220 4.65 -27.29 41.09
CA ASP A 220 3.56 -27.39 42.05
C ASP A 220 4.13 -27.85 43.41
N PRO A 221 4.09 -27.00 44.45
CA PRO A 221 4.62 -27.31 45.78
C PRO A 221 3.95 -28.52 46.47
N SER A 222 2.76 -28.94 46.02
CA SER A 222 2.04 -30.10 46.55
C SER A 222 2.58 -31.44 46.03
N LEU A 223 3.47 -31.39 45.04
CA LEU A 223 4.05 -32.56 44.38
C LEU A 223 5.50 -32.82 44.85
N LEU A 224 5.87 -34.09 44.91
CA LEU A 224 7.22 -34.58 45.17
C LEU A 224 7.88 -35.00 43.87
N THR A 225 9.09 -34.50 43.65
CA THR A 225 9.94 -34.90 42.53
C THR A 225 10.52 -36.30 42.77
N LEU A 226 10.46 -37.11 41.73
CA LEU A 226 11.17 -38.36 41.56
C LEU A 226 12.19 -38.19 40.43
N SER A 227 13.38 -38.75 40.58
CA SER A 227 14.39 -38.75 39.53
C SER A 227 15.15 -40.07 39.50
N THR A 228 15.78 -40.36 38.37
CA THR A 228 16.69 -41.49 38.19
C THR A 228 17.89 -41.09 37.33
N ASN A 229 19.04 -41.70 37.61
CA ASN A 229 20.22 -41.59 36.76
C ASN A 229 20.29 -42.73 35.73
N SER A 230 19.44 -43.74 35.87
CA SER A 230 19.34 -44.82 34.89
C SER A 230 18.81 -44.29 33.57
N ARG A 231 19.28 -44.85 32.46
CA ARG A 231 18.75 -44.53 31.13
C ARG A 231 17.31 -45.03 31.01
N VAL A 232 16.42 -44.17 30.55
CA VAL A 232 15.05 -44.54 30.15
C VAL A 232 15.07 -44.90 28.67
N ASP A 233 14.54 -46.07 28.31
CA ASP A 233 14.51 -46.57 26.94
C ASP A 233 13.44 -45.85 26.11
N ASN A 234 13.81 -45.46 24.89
CA ASN A 234 13.01 -44.61 23.99
C ASN A 234 12.78 -45.23 22.60
N ARG A 235 12.87 -46.56 22.47
CA ARG A 235 12.65 -47.26 21.19
C ARG A 235 11.18 -47.17 20.75
N ASP A 236 10.98 -46.87 19.47
CA ASP A 236 9.69 -46.88 18.77
C ASP A 236 8.59 -45.99 19.39
N ASP A 237 8.96 -44.78 19.84
CA ASP A 237 8.00 -43.78 20.34
C ASP A 237 7.46 -42.88 19.21
N LEU A 238 6.16 -42.56 19.24
CA LEU A 238 5.48 -41.70 18.24
C LEU A 238 5.82 -40.20 18.37
N PHE A 239 6.34 -39.79 19.53
CA PHE A 239 6.60 -38.41 19.90
C PHE A 239 8.05 -38.17 20.36
N GLU A 240 8.78 -39.21 20.72
CA GLU A 240 10.19 -39.23 21.12
C GLU A 240 10.58 -38.14 22.12
N PRO A 241 9.96 -38.05 23.32
CA PRO A 241 10.39 -37.07 24.31
C PRO A 241 11.84 -37.34 24.75
N PRO A 242 12.63 -36.31 25.10
CA PRO A 242 14.03 -36.48 25.50
C PRO A 242 14.19 -37.40 26.71
N VAL A 243 15.26 -38.20 26.74
CA VAL A 243 15.56 -39.08 27.89
C VAL A 243 15.65 -38.29 29.19
N ALA A 244 16.27 -37.11 29.16
CA ALA A 244 16.40 -36.23 30.32
C ALA A 244 15.04 -35.73 30.85
N VAL A 245 14.03 -35.53 29.98
CA VAL A 245 12.66 -35.22 30.40
C VAL A 245 12.03 -36.43 31.07
N MET A 246 12.27 -37.62 30.53
CA MET A 246 11.70 -38.87 31.05
C MET A 246 12.41 -39.38 32.31
N GLN A 247 13.56 -38.82 32.69
CA GLN A 247 14.30 -39.15 33.91
C GLN A 247 13.78 -38.42 35.16
N THR A 248 12.85 -37.48 35.00
CA THR A 248 12.15 -36.81 36.09
C THR A 248 10.65 -37.10 36.04
N ALA A 249 10.03 -37.19 37.20
CA ALA A 249 8.60 -37.33 37.36
C ALA A 249 8.14 -36.67 38.65
N VAL A 250 6.83 -36.51 38.80
CA VAL A 250 6.24 -36.05 40.06
C VAL A 250 5.21 -37.04 40.59
N THR A 251 5.04 -37.05 41.91
CA THR A 251 4.07 -37.86 42.64
C THR A 251 3.51 -37.05 43.81
N PRO A 252 2.26 -37.24 44.28
CA PRO A 252 1.68 -36.36 45.29
C PRO A 252 2.33 -36.56 46.68
N LYS A 253 2.48 -35.46 47.45
CA LYS A 253 3.15 -35.46 48.77
C LYS A 253 2.33 -36.04 49.92
N GLY A 254 1.00 -36.04 49.80
CA GLY A 254 0.09 -36.46 50.89
C GLY A 254 -1.18 -37.15 50.42
N ILE A 255 -1.98 -36.47 49.60
CA ILE A 255 -3.20 -37.07 49.00
C ILE A 255 -2.77 -38.15 48.01
N ARG A 256 -3.43 -39.31 47.97
CA ARG A 256 -3.02 -40.41 47.07
C ARG A 256 -3.32 -40.14 45.58
N GLN A 257 -4.05 -39.07 45.24
CA GLN A 257 -4.38 -38.68 43.87
C GLN A 257 -3.43 -37.59 43.37
N LEU A 258 -3.12 -37.60 42.08
CA LEU A 258 -2.30 -36.58 41.42
C LEU A 258 -3.20 -35.76 40.50
N GLY A 259 -3.18 -34.44 40.65
CA GLY A 259 -3.94 -33.54 39.78
C GLY A 259 -3.04 -32.47 39.19
N PHE A 260 -3.32 -32.07 37.95
CA PHE A 260 -2.72 -30.91 37.30
C PHE A 260 -3.72 -30.30 36.32
N PHE A 261 -3.48 -29.05 35.94
CA PHE A 261 -4.36 -28.33 35.03
C PHE A 261 -3.59 -27.41 34.10
N TRP A 262 -4.26 -27.00 33.03
CA TRP A 262 -3.87 -25.92 32.15
C TRP A 262 -5.14 -25.23 31.62
N ASP A 263 -4.96 -24.00 31.18
CA ASP A 263 -6.05 -23.19 30.64
C ASP A 263 -5.95 -23.15 29.11
N SER A 264 -7.10 -23.32 28.45
CA SER A 264 -7.25 -23.13 27.01
C SER A 264 -7.46 -21.65 26.71
N VAL A 265 -6.98 -21.20 25.54
CA VAL A 265 -7.21 -19.82 25.07
C VAL A 265 -8.70 -19.61 24.79
N SER A 266 -9.33 -20.59 24.15
CA SER A 266 -10.77 -20.58 23.94
C SER A 266 -11.39 -21.97 24.17
N PRO A 267 -12.64 -22.04 24.64
CA PRO A 267 -13.36 -23.30 24.80
C PRO A 267 -13.77 -23.92 23.45
N ARG A 268 -13.66 -23.17 22.35
CA ARG A 268 -13.97 -23.67 20.99
C ARG A 268 -12.77 -24.36 20.33
N ASP A 269 -11.58 -24.21 20.89
CA ASP A 269 -10.35 -24.72 20.33
C ASP A 269 -10.37 -26.25 20.33
N GLU A 270 -10.06 -26.85 19.19
CA GLU A 270 -9.93 -28.30 19.06
C GLU A 270 -8.51 -28.71 19.47
N LEU A 271 -8.40 -29.52 20.52
CA LEU A 271 -7.14 -29.79 21.20
C LEU A 271 -6.73 -31.26 21.10
N TYR A 272 -5.43 -31.51 21.00
CA TYR A 272 -4.79 -32.79 21.22
C TYR A 272 -3.91 -32.71 22.47
N ALA A 273 -3.76 -33.83 23.19
CA ALA A 273 -2.89 -33.92 24.35
C ALA A 273 -2.13 -35.24 24.38
N VAL A 274 -0.90 -35.19 24.89
CA VAL A 274 -0.04 -36.33 25.16
C VAL A 274 0.44 -36.25 26.61
N LEU A 275 0.25 -37.33 27.37
CA LEU A 275 0.75 -37.48 28.72
C LEU A 275 1.83 -38.55 28.70
N TYR A 276 3.00 -38.25 29.26
CA TYR A 276 4.15 -39.14 29.25
C TYR A 276 4.43 -39.73 30.63
N PHE A 277 4.76 -41.01 30.63
CA PHE A 277 4.97 -41.81 31.83
C PHE A 277 6.20 -42.71 31.68
N ALA A 278 7.00 -42.79 32.72
CA ALA A 278 8.03 -43.81 32.90
C ALA A 278 8.16 -44.07 34.40
N GLU A 279 8.06 -45.33 34.82
CA GLU A 279 8.35 -45.70 36.20
C GLU A 279 9.87 -45.64 36.43
N LEU A 280 10.27 -44.81 37.40
CA LEU A 280 11.67 -44.50 37.68
C LEU A 280 12.26 -45.39 38.79
N ARG A 281 11.41 -46.11 39.53
CA ARG A 281 11.80 -47.01 40.62
C ARG A 281 11.49 -48.46 40.27
N ASN A 282 12.42 -49.35 40.55
CA ASN A 282 12.17 -50.78 40.40
C ASN A 282 11.18 -51.26 41.48
N LEU A 283 9.93 -51.43 41.10
CA LEU A 283 8.88 -51.94 41.99
C LEU A 283 8.92 -53.48 41.98
N THR A 284 9.54 -54.07 43.01
CA THR A 284 9.66 -55.53 43.15
C THR A 284 8.59 -56.13 44.07
N GLY A 285 8.31 -57.43 43.93
CA GLY A 285 7.35 -58.15 44.76
C GLY A 285 5.88 -57.81 44.44
N LYS A 286 5.09 -57.46 45.48
CA LYS A 286 3.67 -57.04 45.33
C LYS A 286 3.50 -55.53 45.12
N ALA A 287 4.59 -54.79 44.96
CA ALA A 287 4.53 -53.34 44.76
C ALA A 287 4.03 -53.01 43.34
N THR A 288 3.01 -52.18 43.24
CA THR A 288 2.39 -51.80 41.97
C THR A 288 2.08 -50.30 41.96
N ARG A 289 2.13 -49.71 40.77
CA ARG A 289 1.62 -48.35 40.52
C ARG A 289 0.64 -48.39 39.37
N MET A 290 -0.65 -48.39 39.71
CA MET A 290 -1.72 -48.52 38.74
C MET A 290 -2.82 -47.51 39.01
N PHE A 291 -3.19 -46.70 38.02
CA PHE A 291 -4.12 -45.60 38.19
C PHE A 291 -5.04 -45.36 37.00
N ASN A 292 -6.18 -44.74 37.25
CA ASN A 292 -7.12 -44.27 36.24
C ASN A 292 -6.82 -42.81 35.92
N VAL A 293 -6.97 -42.41 34.67
CA VAL A 293 -6.77 -41.02 34.21
C VAL A 293 -8.12 -40.45 33.80
N THR A 294 -8.51 -39.34 34.41
CA THR A 294 -9.71 -38.60 34.05
C THR A 294 -9.36 -37.17 33.62
N ARG A 295 -10.19 -36.59 32.75
CA ARG A 295 -10.10 -35.20 32.30
C ARG A 295 -11.46 -34.53 32.51
N ASN A 296 -11.52 -33.51 33.35
CA ASN A 296 -12.78 -32.83 33.71
C ASN A 296 -13.90 -33.81 34.12
N GLY A 297 -13.53 -34.89 34.84
CA GLY A 297 -14.47 -35.93 35.28
C GLY A 297 -14.71 -37.05 34.26
N GLU A 298 -14.32 -36.89 32.99
CA GLU A 298 -14.45 -37.94 31.98
C GLU A 298 -13.29 -38.94 32.03
N SER A 299 -13.58 -40.24 32.01
CA SER A 299 -12.56 -41.30 31.95
C SER A 299 -11.81 -41.28 30.62
N ARG A 300 -10.47 -41.22 30.68
CA ARG A 300 -9.59 -41.24 29.50
C ARG A 300 -8.84 -42.56 29.36
N PHE A 301 -8.43 -43.14 30.49
CA PHE A 301 -7.80 -44.44 30.55
C PHE A 301 -8.07 -45.07 31.91
N SER A 302 -8.24 -46.39 31.95
CA SER A 302 -8.43 -47.14 33.20
C SER A 302 -7.30 -48.15 33.37
N TRP A 303 -6.84 -48.35 34.61
CA TRP A 303 -5.82 -49.35 34.97
C TRP A 303 -4.46 -49.14 34.30
N TYR A 304 -4.03 -47.89 34.10
CA TYR A 304 -2.73 -47.59 33.51
C TYR A 304 -1.59 -47.94 34.47
N THR A 305 -0.58 -48.66 33.97
CA THR A 305 0.66 -48.99 34.70
C THR A 305 1.85 -48.45 33.90
N PRO A 306 2.58 -47.44 34.42
CA PRO A 306 3.77 -46.92 33.74
C PRO A 306 4.85 -48.00 33.56
N PRO A 307 5.47 -48.12 32.38
CA PRO A 307 6.55 -49.08 32.17
C PRO A 307 7.83 -48.66 32.90
N TYR A 308 8.58 -49.62 33.46
CA TYR A 308 9.81 -49.37 34.20
C TYR A 308 10.97 -49.02 33.26
N LEU A 309 11.57 -47.84 33.45
CA LEU A 309 12.67 -47.29 32.63
C LEU A 309 12.43 -47.41 31.12
N SER A 310 11.18 -47.29 30.70
CA SER A 310 10.76 -47.24 29.31
C SER A 310 9.66 -46.19 29.18
N ILE A 311 9.53 -45.59 28.01
CA ILE A 311 8.56 -44.53 27.77
C ILE A 311 7.19 -45.15 27.46
N GLY A 312 6.18 -44.72 28.21
CA GLY A 312 4.78 -44.94 27.90
C GLY A 312 4.05 -43.60 27.75
N TYR A 313 2.96 -43.61 26.99
CA TYR A 313 2.16 -42.41 26.77
C TYR A 313 0.67 -42.72 26.71
N ILE A 314 -0.14 -41.71 27.06
CA ILE A 314 -1.58 -41.67 26.81
C ILE A 314 -1.83 -40.43 25.97
N TYR A 315 -2.50 -40.59 24.84
CA TYR A 315 -2.73 -39.50 23.90
C TYR A 315 -4.14 -39.50 23.35
N SER A 316 -4.60 -38.34 22.90
CA SER A 316 -5.86 -38.20 22.18
C SER A 316 -5.67 -38.52 20.70
N VAL A 317 -6.50 -39.42 20.15
CA VAL A 317 -6.56 -39.72 18.71
C VAL A 317 -7.52 -38.75 17.98
N VAL A 318 -8.55 -38.28 18.69
CA VAL A 318 -9.56 -37.32 18.20
C VAL A 318 -9.46 -36.05 19.03
N PRO A 319 -9.57 -34.85 18.43
CA PRO A 319 -9.47 -33.62 19.18
C PRO A 319 -10.64 -33.44 20.15
N PHE A 320 -10.39 -32.72 21.24
CA PHE A 320 -11.37 -32.42 22.27
C PHE A 320 -11.51 -30.91 22.45
N LYS A 321 -12.69 -30.46 22.92
CA LYS A 321 -13.01 -29.03 23.14
C LYS A 321 -14.09 -28.87 24.22
N GLY A 322 -14.51 -27.64 24.50
CA GLY A 322 -15.67 -27.32 25.34
C GLY A 322 -15.38 -26.72 26.71
N TYR A 323 -14.10 -26.61 27.12
CA TYR A 323 -13.74 -26.06 28.43
C TYR A 323 -12.64 -25.01 28.33
N SER A 324 -12.74 -23.96 29.16
CA SER A 324 -11.66 -22.97 29.32
C SER A 324 -10.51 -23.49 30.19
N ARG A 325 -10.80 -24.43 31.08
CA ARG A 325 -9.81 -25.09 31.94
C ARG A 325 -9.94 -26.60 31.83
N TYR A 326 -8.82 -27.25 31.64
CA TYR A 326 -8.74 -28.70 31.64
C TYR A 326 -7.94 -29.18 32.84
N GLN A 327 -8.58 -30.01 33.64
CA GLN A 327 -8.02 -30.62 34.83
C GLN A 327 -7.87 -32.12 34.58
N TYR A 328 -6.63 -32.61 34.63
CA TYR A 328 -6.34 -34.04 34.70
C TYR A 328 -6.28 -34.48 36.15
N LEU A 329 -6.92 -35.60 36.45
CA LEU A 329 -6.86 -36.27 37.73
C LEU A 329 -6.48 -37.72 37.52
N LEU A 330 -5.41 -38.13 38.18
CA LEU A 330 -4.91 -39.49 38.20
C LEU A 330 -5.29 -40.10 39.55
N HIS A 331 -6.13 -41.13 39.51
CA HIS A 331 -6.65 -41.80 40.69
C HIS A 331 -6.01 -43.18 40.85
N PRO A 332 -5.31 -43.47 41.97
CA PRO A 332 -4.78 -44.80 42.21
C PRO A 332 -5.94 -45.80 42.28
N THR A 333 -5.75 -46.96 41.68
CA THR A 333 -6.70 -48.07 41.78
C THR A 333 -6.61 -48.72 43.17
N SER A 334 -7.63 -49.50 43.55
CA SER A 334 -7.64 -50.25 44.83
C SER A 334 -6.42 -51.15 45.00
N ASN A 335 -5.88 -51.65 43.90
CA ASN A 335 -4.75 -52.59 43.87
C ASN A 335 -3.38 -51.90 43.79
N SER A 336 -3.34 -50.55 43.74
CA SER A 336 -2.10 -49.79 43.65
C SER A 336 -1.48 -49.59 45.03
N THR A 337 -0.22 -50.00 45.20
CA THR A 337 0.51 -49.75 46.45
C THR A 337 1.15 -48.36 46.48
N HIS A 338 1.44 -47.78 45.31
CA HIS A 338 2.04 -46.46 45.18
C HIS A 338 1.07 -45.42 44.57
N PRO A 339 1.22 -44.14 44.89
CA PRO A 339 0.43 -43.07 44.27
C PRO A 339 0.77 -42.90 42.77
N PRO A 340 -0.02 -42.20 41.96
CA PRO A 340 0.30 -41.98 40.54
C PRO A 340 1.59 -41.19 40.31
N ILE A 341 2.12 -41.28 39.08
CA ILE A 341 3.25 -40.47 38.60
C ILE A 341 2.94 -39.89 37.22
N ILE A 342 3.63 -38.81 36.87
CA ILE A 342 3.68 -38.27 35.51
C ILE A 342 5.05 -37.63 35.26
N ASN A 343 5.59 -37.78 34.05
CA ASN A 343 6.91 -37.29 33.66
C ASN A 343 6.80 -36.00 32.86
N ALA A 344 5.90 -35.95 31.89
CA ALA A 344 5.73 -34.79 31.02
C ALA A 344 4.32 -34.70 30.44
N PHE A 345 3.97 -33.54 29.90
CA PHE A 345 2.75 -33.40 29.10
C PHE A 345 2.90 -32.38 27.97
N GLU A 346 2.18 -32.63 26.89
CA GLU A 346 2.05 -31.74 25.73
C GLU A 346 0.58 -31.52 25.40
N VAL A 347 0.24 -30.31 24.97
CA VAL A 347 -1.07 -29.96 24.43
C VAL A 347 -0.87 -29.12 23.18
N TYR A 348 -1.63 -29.47 22.15
CA TYR A 348 -1.65 -28.77 20.88
C TYR A 348 -3.07 -28.39 20.49
N SER A 349 -3.25 -27.30 19.76
CA SER A 349 -4.50 -26.96 19.08
C SER A 349 -4.42 -27.29 17.60
N LEU A 350 -5.54 -27.72 17.02
CA LEU A 350 -5.67 -28.04 15.60
C LEU A 350 -5.53 -26.78 14.74
N MET A 351 -4.71 -26.85 13.69
CA MET A 351 -4.59 -25.87 12.62
C MET A 351 -4.97 -26.55 11.31
N GLN A 352 -6.16 -26.24 10.80
CA GLN A 352 -6.66 -26.84 9.56
C GLN A 352 -5.99 -26.22 8.34
N LEU A 353 -5.49 -27.05 7.43
CA LEU A 353 -4.93 -26.63 6.15
C LEU A 353 -6.05 -26.61 5.12
N THR A 354 -6.78 -25.49 5.07
CA THR A 354 -8.02 -25.36 4.28
C THR A 354 -7.79 -24.71 2.92
N GLN A 355 -6.65 -24.05 2.74
CA GLN A 355 -6.35 -23.31 1.53
C GLN A 355 -5.36 -24.06 0.65
N ALA A 356 -5.67 -24.16 -0.64
CA ALA A 356 -4.70 -24.62 -1.63
C ALA A 356 -3.72 -23.49 -1.96
N ALA A 357 -2.42 -23.79 -1.89
CA ALA A 357 -1.38 -22.92 -2.40
C ALA A 357 -1.45 -22.81 -3.93
N THR A 358 -0.91 -21.72 -4.49
CA THR A 358 -0.81 -21.51 -5.94
C THR A 358 -0.03 -22.66 -6.59
N ASP A 359 -0.39 -23.04 -7.82
CA ASP A 359 0.36 -24.06 -8.58
C ASP A 359 1.85 -23.71 -8.60
N SER A 360 2.69 -24.68 -8.23
CA SER A 360 4.12 -24.45 -7.99
C SER A 360 4.84 -23.89 -9.22
N ARG A 361 4.40 -24.23 -10.44
CA ARG A 361 5.00 -23.70 -11.67
C ARG A 361 4.72 -22.21 -11.85
N ASP A 362 3.54 -21.76 -11.44
CA ASP A 362 3.19 -20.35 -11.47
C ASP A 362 4.00 -19.59 -10.39
N VAL A 363 4.18 -20.19 -9.21
CA VAL A 363 5.05 -19.64 -8.14
C VAL A 363 6.50 -19.51 -8.62
N ASP A 364 7.07 -20.56 -9.21
CA ASP A 364 8.44 -20.56 -9.72
C ASP A 364 8.62 -19.52 -10.84
N ALA A 365 7.69 -19.46 -11.78
CA ALA A 365 7.71 -18.48 -12.86
C ALA A 365 7.68 -17.04 -12.33
N MET A 366 6.82 -16.75 -11.35
CA MET A 366 6.72 -15.44 -10.75
C MET A 366 7.92 -15.09 -9.88
N ALA A 367 8.56 -16.06 -9.23
CA ALA A 367 9.81 -15.85 -8.52
C ALA A 367 10.94 -15.41 -9.46
N GLU A 368 11.08 -16.05 -10.62
CA GLU A 368 12.04 -15.67 -11.65
C GLU A 368 11.74 -14.27 -12.23
N ILE A 369 10.48 -13.98 -12.54
CA ILE A 369 10.05 -12.65 -13.03
C ILE A 369 10.36 -11.56 -11.99
N ARG A 370 10.05 -11.81 -10.71
CA ARG A 370 10.32 -10.89 -9.61
C ARG A 370 11.82 -10.62 -9.49
N LEU A 371 12.64 -11.66 -9.55
CA LEU A 371 14.10 -11.55 -9.44
C LEU A 371 14.71 -10.79 -10.63
N GLN A 372 14.30 -11.14 -11.86
CA GLN A 372 14.81 -10.51 -13.08
C GLN A 372 14.56 -9.00 -13.10
N TYR A 373 13.37 -8.57 -12.66
CA TYR A 373 12.95 -7.17 -12.73
C TYR A 373 13.06 -6.41 -11.41
N GLN A 374 13.55 -7.06 -10.34
CA GLN A 374 13.72 -6.48 -9.01
C GLN A 374 12.45 -5.77 -8.50
N LEU A 375 11.29 -6.39 -8.72
CA LEU A 375 9.99 -5.80 -8.39
C LEU A 375 9.78 -5.72 -6.88
N LYS A 376 9.54 -4.51 -6.36
CA LYS A 376 9.33 -4.22 -4.93
C LYS A 376 7.87 -3.89 -4.56
N ARG A 377 6.92 -4.70 -5.06
CA ARG A 377 5.48 -4.59 -4.76
C ARG A 377 5.12 -5.35 -3.47
N ASN A 378 3.83 -5.65 -3.22
CA ASN A 378 3.40 -6.62 -2.18
C ASN A 378 3.72 -8.09 -2.54
N TRP A 379 4.66 -8.33 -3.45
CA TRP A 379 4.95 -9.64 -4.03
C TRP A 379 5.76 -10.54 -3.09
N MET A 380 5.18 -10.91 -1.95
CA MET A 380 5.81 -11.77 -0.93
C MET A 380 4.89 -12.94 -0.57
N GLY A 381 5.48 -14.08 -0.22
CA GLY A 381 4.73 -15.30 0.08
C GLY A 381 4.13 -15.92 -1.19
N ASP A 382 2.94 -16.49 -1.07
CA ASP A 382 2.24 -17.12 -2.18
C ASP A 382 1.53 -16.04 -3.07
N PRO A 383 1.62 -16.12 -4.41
CA PRO A 383 1.09 -15.09 -5.31
C PRO A 383 -0.44 -14.90 -5.31
N CYS A 384 -1.21 -15.98 -5.12
CA CYS A 384 -2.67 -15.94 -5.21
C CYS A 384 -3.39 -16.20 -3.88
N ALA A 385 -2.74 -16.88 -2.94
CA ALA A 385 -3.35 -17.39 -1.73
C ALA A 385 -2.72 -16.79 -0.44
N PRO A 386 -3.53 -16.48 0.59
CA PRO A 386 -4.98 -16.36 0.58
C PRO A 386 -5.50 -15.37 -0.46
N LYS A 387 -6.75 -15.57 -0.92
CA LYS A 387 -7.42 -14.64 -1.85
C LYS A 387 -7.44 -13.18 -1.35
N ALA A 388 -7.45 -12.98 -0.03
CA ALA A 388 -7.40 -11.65 0.58
C ALA A 388 -6.05 -10.93 0.37
N TYR A 389 -4.99 -11.66 0.04
CA TYR A 389 -3.61 -11.15 -0.03
C TYR A 389 -2.93 -11.49 -1.36
N THR A 390 -3.71 -11.58 -2.44
CA THR A 390 -3.20 -11.74 -3.80
C THR A 390 -2.27 -10.59 -4.17
N TRP A 391 -1.20 -10.91 -4.91
CA TRP A 391 -0.22 -9.91 -5.33
C TRP A 391 -0.81 -8.86 -6.28
N ASP A 392 -0.35 -7.62 -6.13
CA ASP A 392 -0.81 -6.47 -6.88
C ASP A 392 -0.50 -6.63 -8.37
N GLY A 393 -1.55 -6.48 -9.17
CA GLY A 393 -1.51 -6.68 -10.61
C GLY A 393 -1.72 -8.13 -11.04
N LEU A 394 -1.97 -9.07 -10.13
CA LEU A 394 -2.37 -10.43 -10.49
C LEU A 394 -3.87 -10.62 -10.35
N ASN A 395 -4.45 -11.43 -11.23
CA ASN A 395 -5.75 -12.05 -11.04
C ASN A 395 -5.59 -13.55 -11.15
N CYS A 396 -6.21 -14.30 -10.24
CA CYS A 396 -6.07 -15.75 -10.15
C CYS A 396 -7.42 -16.45 -10.25
N SER A 397 -7.41 -17.69 -10.75
CA SER A 397 -8.57 -18.56 -10.68
C SER A 397 -8.69 -19.19 -9.30
N TYR A 398 -9.91 -19.28 -8.78
CA TYR A 398 -10.22 -19.98 -7.53
C TYR A 398 -11.26 -21.06 -7.81
N GLY A 399 -10.99 -22.29 -7.39
CA GLY A 399 -11.83 -23.45 -7.65
C GLY A 399 -11.38 -24.65 -6.78
N PRO A 400 -11.79 -25.88 -7.14
CA PRO A 400 -11.34 -27.08 -6.44
C PRO A 400 -9.85 -27.38 -6.67
N ASP A 401 -9.29 -26.90 -7.78
CA ASP A 401 -7.87 -27.02 -8.12
C ASP A 401 -7.04 -25.90 -7.49
N PRO A 402 -5.72 -26.11 -7.32
CA PRO A 402 -4.78 -25.07 -6.90
C PRO A 402 -4.95 -23.76 -7.70
N PRO A 403 -4.95 -22.58 -7.05
CA PRO A 403 -5.04 -21.31 -7.75
C PRO A 403 -4.01 -21.18 -8.87
N ARG A 404 -4.45 -20.63 -10.00
CA ARG A 404 -3.62 -20.37 -11.19
C ARG A 404 -3.66 -18.90 -11.55
N ILE A 405 -2.54 -18.35 -12.01
CA ILE A 405 -2.49 -16.95 -12.45
C ILE A 405 -3.11 -16.85 -13.85
N ILE A 406 -4.20 -16.08 -13.95
CA ILE A 406 -4.95 -15.90 -15.21
C ILE A 406 -4.77 -14.50 -15.81
N SER A 407 -4.33 -13.52 -15.03
CA SER A 407 -4.03 -12.17 -15.52
C SER A 407 -2.80 -11.61 -14.83
N ILE A 408 -1.94 -10.95 -15.60
CA ILE A 408 -0.81 -10.18 -15.09
C ILE A 408 -0.86 -8.78 -15.69
N ASN A 409 -0.86 -7.77 -14.80
CA ASN A 409 -0.76 -6.37 -15.13
C ASN A 409 0.51 -5.75 -14.56
N LEU A 410 1.48 -5.55 -15.45
CA LEU A 410 2.74 -4.84 -15.22
C LEU A 410 2.84 -3.60 -16.13
N THR A 411 1.70 -3.02 -16.52
CA THR A 411 1.67 -1.78 -17.28
C THR A 411 2.36 -0.67 -16.49
N SER A 412 3.20 0.13 -17.15
CA SER A 412 3.88 1.29 -16.54
C SER A 412 4.68 0.96 -15.28
N ALA A 413 5.20 -0.26 -15.17
CA ALA A 413 5.96 -0.72 -14.01
C ALA A 413 7.45 -0.30 -14.06
N GLY A 414 7.86 0.45 -15.08
CA GLY A 414 9.24 0.90 -15.27
C GLY A 414 10.22 -0.22 -15.63
N LEU A 415 9.70 -1.37 -16.09
CA LEU A 415 10.50 -2.56 -16.35
C LEU A 415 11.44 -2.34 -17.54
N SER A 416 12.64 -2.91 -17.49
CA SER A 416 13.66 -2.76 -18.53
C SER A 416 14.39 -4.07 -18.80
N GLY A 417 15.08 -4.15 -19.94
CA GLY A 417 15.73 -5.38 -20.40
C GLY A 417 14.83 -6.21 -21.31
N GLU A 418 15.17 -7.46 -21.56
CA GLU A 418 14.39 -8.35 -22.41
C GLU A 418 13.14 -8.88 -21.69
N ILE A 419 12.11 -9.26 -22.46
CA ILE A 419 10.94 -9.95 -21.91
C ILE A 419 11.34 -11.34 -21.44
N SER A 420 11.06 -11.64 -20.17
CA SER A 420 11.39 -12.91 -19.54
C SER A 420 10.68 -14.08 -20.22
N SER A 421 11.42 -15.12 -20.57
CA SER A 421 10.82 -16.36 -21.08
C SER A 421 9.98 -17.08 -20.02
N SER A 422 10.17 -16.77 -18.73
CA SER A 422 9.40 -17.32 -17.61
C SER A 422 7.90 -16.98 -17.69
N PHE A 423 7.50 -15.90 -18.37
CA PHE A 423 6.08 -15.65 -18.65
C PHE A 423 5.43 -16.80 -19.43
N ALA A 424 6.18 -17.55 -20.23
CA ALA A 424 5.68 -18.70 -20.98
C ALA A 424 5.37 -19.94 -20.11
N MET A 425 5.80 -19.95 -18.83
CA MET A 425 5.52 -21.03 -17.89
C MET A 425 4.09 -20.95 -17.31
N LEU A 426 3.47 -19.76 -17.36
CA LEU A 426 2.14 -19.47 -16.82
C LEU A 426 1.03 -19.97 -17.75
N LYS A 427 0.86 -21.29 -17.87
CA LYS A 427 -0.01 -21.92 -18.88
C LYS A 427 -1.51 -21.55 -18.80
N ALA A 428 -1.95 -21.05 -17.64
CA ALA A 428 -3.33 -20.61 -17.44
C ALA A 428 -3.55 -19.12 -17.78
N VAL A 429 -2.49 -18.35 -18.07
CA VAL A 429 -2.60 -16.91 -18.29
C VAL A 429 -3.45 -16.60 -19.52
N LYS A 430 -4.44 -15.73 -19.32
CA LYS A 430 -5.36 -15.24 -20.34
C LYS A 430 -4.99 -13.83 -20.76
N HIS A 431 -4.60 -12.98 -19.82
CA HIS A 431 -4.29 -11.58 -20.09
C HIS A 431 -2.89 -11.23 -19.59
N LEU A 432 -2.04 -10.74 -20.50
CA LEU A 432 -0.68 -10.31 -20.18
C LEU A 432 -0.49 -8.87 -20.65
N TYR A 433 -0.45 -7.93 -19.70
CA TYR A 433 -0.28 -6.50 -19.94
C TYR A 433 1.12 -6.06 -19.49
N LEU A 434 1.99 -5.80 -20.48
CA LEU A 434 3.38 -5.36 -20.29
C LEU A 434 3.63 -4.00 -20.96
N SER A 435 2.58 -3.25 -21.28
CA SER A 435 2.69 -1.99 -22.03
C SER A 435 3.29 -0.84 -21.21
N GLN A 436 3.79 0.19 -21.89
CA GLN A 436 4.40 1.39 -21.28
C GLN A 436 5.59 1.08 -20.36
N ASN A 437 6.45 0.14 -20.78
CA ASN A 437 7.70 -0.17 -20.10
C ASN A 437 8.90 0.18 -21.00
N ASN A 438 10.10 -0.12 -20.53
CA ASN A 438 11.36 0.05 -21.26
C ASN A 438 11.89 -1.31 -21.78
N PHE A 439 11.02 -2.27 -22.10
CA PHE A 439 11.45 -3.57 -22.62
C PHE A 439 12.17 -3.41 -23.96
N ASN A 440 13.27 -4.13 -24.16
CA ASN A 440 14.06 -4.14 -25.39
C ASN A 440 14.27 -5.59 -25.90
N GLY A 441 15.08 -5.76 -26.95
CA GLY A 441 15.28 -7.06 -27.57
C GLY A 441 14.08 -7.50 -28.41
N THR A 442 13.90 -8.81 -28.61
CA THR A 442 12.82 -9.40 -29.41
C THR A 442 11.69 -9.94 -28.54
N ILE A 443 10.51 -10.15 -29.12
CA ILE A 443 9.45 -10.92 -28.45
C ILE A 443 9.90 -12.39 -28.38
N PRO A 444 9.93 -13.04 -27.19
CA PRO A 444 10.33 -14.43 -27.09
C PRO A 444 9.33 -15.36 -27.80
N ASP A 445 9.84 -16.25 -28.67
CA ASP A 445 9.03 -17.24 -29.39
C ASP A 445 8.23 -18.14 -28.44
N SER A 446 8.74 -18.36 -27.22
CA SER A 446 8.12 -19.17 -26.17
C SER A 446 6.75 -18.66 -25.73
N LEU A 447 6.45 -17.36 -25.88
CA LEU A 447 5.11 -16.82 -25.60
C LEU A 447 4.03 -17.43 -26.51
N GLY A 448 4.42 -17.94 -27.69
CA GLY A 448 3.53 -18.71 -28.57
C GLY A 448 3.08 -20.07 -28.01
N SER A 449 3.56 -20.46 -26.82
CA SER A 449 3.13 -21.68 -26.11
C SER A 449 2.00 -21.46 -25.10
N LEU A 450 1.50 -20.22 -24.96
CA LEU A 450 0.44 -19.85 -24.03
C LEU A 450 -0.95 -20.03 -24.66
N SER A 451 -1.43 -21.27 -24.77
CA SER A 451 -2.68 -21.63 -25.46
C SER A 451 -3.94 -20.95 -24.91
N SER A 452 -3.93 -20.54 -23.63
CA SER A 452 -5.03 -19.82 -22.96
C SER A 452 -5.01 -18.31 -23.19
N LEU A 453 -3.95 -17.76 -23.80
CA LEU A 453 -3.74 -16.32 -23.93
C LEU A 453 -4.78 -15.71 -24.87
N GLN A 454 -5.52 -14.73 -24.36
CA GLN A 454 -6.54 -13.97 -25.04
C GLN A 454 -6.08 -12.56 -25.38
N VAL A 455 -5.32 -11.94 -24.47
CA VAL A 455 -4.84 -10.56 -24.61
C VAL A 455 -3.34 -10.52 -24.34
N LEU A 456 -2.59 -10.02 -25.32
CA LEU A 456 -1.18 -9.68 -25.18
C LEU A 456 -0.99 -8.21 -25.55
N ASP A 457 -0.65 -7.39 -24.56
CA ASP A 457 -0.34 -5.97 -24.77
C ASP A 457 1.14 -5.70 -24.45
N LEU A 458 1.92 -5.47 -25.49
CA LEU A 458 3.33 -5.10 -25.44
C LEU A 458 3.56 -3.66 -25.92
N SER A 459 2.49 -2.87 -26.07
CA SER A 459 2.58 -1.55 -26.68
C SER A 459 3.43 -0.56 -25.87
N CYS A 460 3.96 0.47 -26.54
CA CYS A 460 4.78 1.51 -25.93
C CYS A 460 5.98 0.94 -25.17
N ASN A 461 6.81 0.17 -25.87
CA ASN A 461 8.09 -0.36 -25.38
C ASN A 461 9.21 -0.06 -26.40
N ASN A 462 10.42 -0.57 -26.17
CA ASN A 462 11.56 -0.44 -27.08
C ASN A 462 11.89 -1.77 -27.79
N LEU A 463 10.88 -2.60 -28.06
CA LEU A 463 11.07 -3.92 -28.67
C LEU A 463 11.46 -3.80 -30.15
N THR A 464 12.29 -4.73 -30.62
CA THR A 464 12.90 -4.74 -31.96
C THR A 464 12.78 -6.14 -32.59
N GLY A 465 13.26 -6.29 -33.83
CA GLY A 465 13.28 -7.56 -34.55
C GLY A 465 11.95 -7.91 -35.22
N ASN A 466 11.76 -9.22 -35.46
CA ASN A 466 10.58 -9.77 -36.11
C ASN A 466 9.49 -10.13 -35.09
N ILE A 467 8.23 -10.08 -35.50
CA ILE A 467 7.11 -10.60 -34.72
C ILE A 467 7.09 -12.12 -34.89
N PRO A 468 7.13 -12.94 -33.82
CA PRO A 468 7.14 -14.40 -33.93
C PRO A 468 5.90 -14.98 -34.61
N ASP A 469 6.12 -15.90 -35.57
CA ASP A 469 5.05 -16.65 -36.23
C ASP A 469 4.23 -17.49 -35.23
N SER A 470 4.87 -17.90 -34.11
CA SER A 470 4.27 -18.70 -33.06
C SER A 470 3.07 -18.01 -32.39
N LEU A 471 3.04 -16.67 -32.33
CA LEU A 471 1.87 -15.91 -31.84
C LEU A 471 0.64 -16.12 -32.73
N GLY A 472 0.86 -16.34 -34.04
CA GLY A 472 -0.19 -16.67 -34.98
C GLY A 472 -0.84 -18.04 -34.75
N LEU A 473 -0.19 -18.93 -34.00
CA LEU A 473 -0.70 -20.27 -33.67
C LEU A 473 -1.64 -20.27 -32.46
N LEU A 474 -1.66 -19.21 -31.66
CA LEU A 474 -2.50 -19.09 -30.46
C LEU A 474 -3.98 -18.97 -30.84
N SER A 475 -4.76 -20.04 -30.68
CA SER A 475 -6.18 -20.08 -31.08
C SER A 475 -7.09 -19.17 -30.25
N SER A 476 -6.75 -18.97 -28.97
CA SER A 476 -7.53 -18.13 -28.04
C SER A 476 -7.22 -16.64 -28.13
N LEU A 477 -6.19 -16.23 -28.88
CA LEU A 477 -5.69 -14.86 -28.91
C LEU A 477 -6.66 -13.95 -29.67
N GLN A 478 -7.24 -12.98 -28.96
CA GLN A 478 -8.24 -12.04 -29.45
C GLN A 478 -7.68 -10.63 -29.62
N VAL A 479 -6.69 -10.25 -28.80
CA VAL A 479 -6.07 -8.92 -28.86
C VAL A 479 -4.55 -9.07 -28.82
N LEU A 480 -3.89 -8.51 -29.84
CA LEU A 480 -2.44 -8.38 -29.90
C LEU A 480 -2.10 -6.91 -30.17
N ASN A 481 -1.55 -6.22 -29.16
CA ASN A 481 -1.14 -4.83 -29.28
C ASN A 481 0.38 -4.69 -29.19
N LEU A 482 0.97 -4.29 -30.30
CA LEU A 482 2.41 -4.13 -30.51
C LEU A 482 2.78 -2.69 -30.91
N SER A 483 1.81 -1.77 -30.91
CA SER A 483 2.02 -0.36 -31.29
C SER A 483 3.03 0.36 -30.38
N GLY A 484 3.67 1.41 -30.87
CA GLY A 484 4.71 2.13 -30.14
C GLY A 484 5.94 1.28 -29.84
N ASN A 485 6.43 0.51 -30.82
CA ASN A 485 7.65 -0.30 -30.73
C ASN A 485 8.51 -0.14 -32.00
N ASN A 486 9.71 -0.71 -31.98
CA ASN A 486 10.73 -0.55 -33.03
C ASN A 486 10.90 -1.80 -33.92
N PHE A 487 9.81 -2.54 -34.18
CA PHE A 487 9.85 -3.70 -35.08
C PHE A 487 10.27 -3.30 -36.51
N ASN A 488 11.03 -4.18 -37.16
CA ASN A 488 11.59 -3.97 -38.50
C ASN A 488 11.23 -5.09 -39.49
N GLY A 489 10.63 -6.19 -39.03
CA GLY A 489 10.07 -7.26 -39.86
C GLY A 489 8.63 -7.03 -40.31
N SER A 490 8.17 -7.82 -41.29
CA SER A 490 6.76 -7.88 -41.68
C SER A 490 5.92 -8.58 -40.62
N VAL A 491 4.63 -8.24 -40.54
CA VAL A 491 3.67 -8.98 -39.72
C VAL A 491 3.48 -10.38 -40.33
N PRO A 492 3.59 -11.47 -39.54
CA PRO A 492 3.30 -12.83 -39.96
C PRO A 492 1.95 -12.99 -40.67
N ASP A 493 1.93 -13.76 -41.77
CA ASP A 493 0.72 -14.04 -42.56
C ASP A 493 -0.39 -14.69 -41.73
N THR A 494 -0.01 -15.51 -40.75
CA THR A 494 -0.95 -16.17 -39.82
C THR A 494 -1.72 -15.16 -38.98
N LEU A 495 -1.06 -14.11 -38.50
CA LEU A 495 -1.68 -13.01 -37.75
C LEU A 495 -2.52 -12.11 -38.66
N LEU A 496 -2.04 -11.81 -39.87
CA LEU A 496 -2.80 -11.04 -40.86
C LEU A 496 -4.10 -11.75 -41.27
N LYS A 497 -4.06 -13.06 -41.50
CA LYS A 497 -5.25 -13.87 -41.81
C LYS A 497 -6.26 -13.82 -40.66
N LYS A 498 -5.82 -14.04 -39.41
CA LYS A 498 -6.69 -13.95 -38.22
C LYS A 498 -7.31 -12.56 -38.05
N ALA A 499 -6.55 -11.51 -38.31
CA ALA A 499 -7.05 -10.14 -38.27
C ALA A 499 -8.08 -9.87 -39.38
N ALA A 500 -7.81 -10.34 -40.60
CA ALA A 500 -8.73 -10.19 -41.74
C ALA A 500 -10.06 -10.94 -41.53
N THR A 501 -10.05 -12.07 -40.81
CA THR A 501 -11.26 -12.82 -40.45
C THR A 501 -11.97 -12.28 -39.21
N GLY A 502 -11.50 -11.18 -38.61
CA GLY A 502 -12.08 -10.59 -37.40
C GLY A 502 -11.87 -11.39 -36.10
N LEU A 503 -11.04 -12.44 -36.14
CA LEU A 503 -10.74 -13.28 -34.97
C LEU A 503 -9.67 -12.64 -34.05
N LEU A 504 -8.90 -11.69 -34.57
CA LEU A 504 -7.82 -11.02 -33.86
C LEU A 504 -7.88 -9.50 -34.08
N THR A 505 -7.92 -8.74 -33.00
CA THR A 505 -7.62 -7.31 -33.02
C THR A 505 -6.11 -7.11 -32.98
N LEU A 506 -5.51 -6.85 -34.14
CA LEU A 506 -4.08 -6.59 -34.28
C LEU A 506 -3.79 -5.09 -34.35
N ARG A 507 -2.95 -4.58 -33.45
CA ARG A 507 -2.44 -3.20 -33.47
C ARG A 507 -0.92 -3.21 -33.63
N VAL A 508 -0.43 -2.71 -34.75
CA VAL A 508 0.99 -2.55 -35.06
C VAL A 508 1.16 -1.17 -35.71
N ASP A 509 2.27 -0.48 -35.43
CA ASP A 509 2.54 0.80 -36.07
C ASP A 509 2.63 0.62 -37.59
N LYS A 510 1.80 1.35 -38.32
CA LYS A 510 1.87 1.40 -39.78
C LYS A 510 3.15 2.15 -40.18
N LYS A 511 4.28 1.46 -40.28
CA LYS A 511 5.33 1.90 -41.23
C LYS A 511 4.71 1.78 -42.62
N GLY A 512 4.54 2.91 -43.30
CA GLY A 512 3.80 3.03 -44.55
C GLY A 512 4.24 2.02 -45.60
N CYS A 513 3.48 0.94 -45.76
CA CYS A 513 3.60 0.04 -46.91
C CYS A 513 2.64 0.51 -48.00
N THR A 514 3.05 1.52 -48.76
CA THR A 514 2.67 1.68 -50.17
C THR A 514 3.78 2.44 -50.89
N LYS A 515 4.62 1.72 -51.64
CA LYS A 515 4.91 1.98 -53.07
C LYS A 515 5.83 0.92 -53.68
N VAL A 516 5.36 0.41 -54.82
CA VAL A 516 5.98 -0.49 -55.82
C VAL A 516 7.20 0.22 -56.48
N PRO A 517 8.18 -0.49 -57.07
CA PRO A 517 9.58 -0.07 -57.08
C PRO A 517 9.93 0.89 -58.21
N SER A 518 10.90 1.78 -57.96
CA SER A 518 11.67 2.45 -59.01
C SER A 518 13.12 2.66 -58.55
N SER A 519 14.04 2.41 -59.48
CA SER A 519 15.47 2.20 -59.33
C SER A 519 16.32 3.46 -59.11
N SER A 520 17.43 3.26 -58.39
CA SER A 520 18.73 3.96 -58.47
C SER A 520 18.76 5.44 -58.01
N THR A 521 19.73 5.95 -57.25
CA THR A 521 21.18 5.77 -57.28
C THR A 521 21.82 6.11 -55.91
N LYS A 522 23.07 5.65 -55.74
CA LYS A 522 23.89 5.67 -54.53
C LYS A 522 24.36 7.10 -54.15
N HIS A 523 24.52 7.35 -52.85
CA HIS A 523 25.70 8.07 -52.35
C HIS A 523 26.12 7.50 -50.99
N LYS A 524 27.37 7.02 -50.91
CA LYS A 524 28.07 6.72 -49.66
C LYS A 524 28.93 7.94 -49.31
N THR A 525 28.93 8.33 -48.05
CA THR A 525 29.95 9.21 -47.47
C THR A 525 30.41 8.59 -46.16
N HIS A 526 31.70 8.24 -46.11
CA HIS A 526 32.42 7.97 -44.86
C HIS A 526 32.89 9.32 -44.30
N VAL A 527 32.68 9.56 -43.01
CA VAL A 527 33.54 10.47 -42.23
C VAL A 527 33.90 9.79 -40.92
N VAL A 528 35.21 9.74 -40.69
CA VAL A 528 35.93 9.08 -39.62
C VAL A 528 35.96 9.95 -38.35
N VAL A 529 36.01 9.24 -37.23
CA VAL A 529 36.25 9.62 -35.84
C VAL A 529 37.34 10.69 -35.63
N ILE A 530 37.05 11.69 -34.80
CA ILE A 530 38.04 12.37 -33.93
C ILE A 530 37.44 12.41 -32.51
N ILE A 531 37.74 11.38 -31.72
CA ILE A 531 37.61 11.37 -30.26
C ILE A 531 39.04 11.36 -29.72
N SER A 532 39.53 12.47 -29.17
CA SER A 532 40.73 12.44 -28.31
C SER A 532 41.00 13.66 -27.43
N VAL A 533 40.12 14.67 -27.34
CA VAL A 533 40.38 15.83 -26.44
C VAL A 533 39.25 16.15 -25.45
N VAL A 534 38.03 15.64 -25.66
CA VAL A 534 36.86 16.02 -24.84
C VAL A 534 36.64 15.09 -23.62
N SER A 535 37.14 13.85 -23.65
CA SER A 535 36.96 12.89 -22.54
C SER A 535 37.87 13.16 -21.33
N GLY A 536 39.06 13.74 -21.54
CA GLY A 536 40.00 14.06 -20.46
C GLY A 536 39.54 15.23 -19.58
N LEU A 537 38.92 16.25 -20.17
CA LEU A 537 38.41 17.40 -19.43
C LEU A 537 37.18 17.03 -18.57
N LEU A 538 36.30 16.16 -19.08
CA LEU A 538 35.11 15.76 -18.34
C LEU A 538 35.46 14.92 -17.09
N LEU A 539 36.48 14.07 -17.20
CA LEU A 539 36.94 13.22 -16.10
C LEU A 539 37.63 14.03 -14.99
N LEU A 540 38.40 15.07 -15.35
CA LEU A 540 39.01 15.99 -14.38
C LEU A 540 37.97 16.81 -13.62
N VAL A 541 36.89 17.24 -14.28
CA VAL A 541 35.79 17.97 -13.63
C VAL A 541 35.03 17.07 -12.66
N VAL A 542 34.77 15.82 -13.02
CA VAL A 542 34.08 14.86 -12.13
C VAL A 542 34.94 14.53 -10.90
N VAL A 543 36.25 14.35 -11.06
CA VAL A 543 37.16 14.10 -9.93
C VAL A 543 37.24 15.32 -9.00
N LEU A 544 37.28 16.54 -9.54
CA LEU A 544 37.24 17.77 -8.76
C LEU A 544 35.92 17.92 -7.98
N ILE A 545 34.78 17.58 -8.59
CA ILE A 545 33.47 17.59 -7.92
C ILE A 545 33.45 16.58 -6.76
N VAL A 546 33.98 15.37 -6.96
CA VAL A 546 34.05 14.33 -5.92
C VAL A 546 34.97 14.73 -4.76
N ILE A 547 36.10 15.39 -5.03
CA ILE A 547 37.02 15.90 -4.00
C ILE A 547 36.38 17.06 -3.21
N VAL A 548 35.64 17.95 -3.88
CA VAL A 548 34.90 19.03 -3.20
C VAL A 548 33.74 18.46 -2.37
N TRP A 549 33.09 17.40 -2.83
CA TRP A 549 31.99 16.76 -2.10
C TRP A 549 32.49 15.96 -0.90
N SER A 550 33.64 15.30 -1.00
CA SER A 550 34.24 14.55 0.12
C SER A 550 34.86 15.46 1.18
N THR A 551 35.43 16.60 0.79
CA THR A 551 35.94 17.61 1.73
C THR A 551 34.82 18.39 2.44
N ARG A 552 33.65 18.54 1.81
CA ARG A 552 32.44 19.08 2.45
C ARG A 552 31.74 18.09 3.39
N ARG A 553 31.95 16.78 3.22
CA ARG A 553 31.36 15.74 4.08
C ARG A 553 32.13 15.49 5.39
N LEU A 554 33.33 16.06 5.55
CA LEU A 554 34.16 15.89 6.75
C LEU A 554 34.19 17.12 7.68
N ARG A 555 33.31 18.11 7.48
CA ARG A 555 33.25 19.29 8.35
C ARG A 555 31.80 19.70 8.66
N GLY A 556 31.29 19.21 9.79
CA GLY A 556 30.15 19.80 10.49
C GLY A 556 28.96 18.88 10.74
N GLN A 557 28.95 18.20 11.88
CA GLN A 557 27.75 17.81 12.63
C GLN A 557 27.14 19.05 13.29
N ASP A 558 25.82 19.22 13.27
CA ASP A 558 24.93 18.94 14.43
C ASP A 558 23.51 19.50 14.27
N SER A 559 22.57 18.78 14.92
CA SER A 559 21.19 19.15 15.30
C SER A 559 20.05 18.83 14.34
N ASN A 560 19.52 17.61 14.50
CA ASN A 560 18.23 17.13 14.01
C ASN A 560 17.07 17.58 14.93
N THR A 561 15.97 18.02 14.35
CA THR A 561 14.63 17.86 14.94
C THR A 561 13.59 17.86 13.81
N PHE A 562 13.04 16.69 13.46
CA PHE A 562 11.86 16.48 12.59
C PHE A 562 11.56 14.96 12.64
N VAL A 563 10.64 14.43 13.45
CA VAL A 563 9.15 14.49 13.43
C VAL A 563 8.58 13.98 12.10
N GLN A 564 8.02 12.77 12.13
CA GLN A 564 7.29 12.15 11.03
C GLN A 564 6.07 11.37 11.58
N PRO A 565 4.82 11.85 11.37
CA PRO A 565 3.59 11.06 11.43
C PRO A 565 3.24 10.57 10.00
N GLN A 566 3.05 9.27 9.81
CA GLN A 566 1.75 8.56 9.74
C GLN A 566 0.96 8.78 8.43
N SER A 567 0.92 7.70 7.64
CA SER A 567 0.02 7.49 6.50
C SER A 567 -1.00 6.37 6.82
N GLU A 568 -2.26 6.78 7.04
CA GLU A 568 -3.50 6.00 6.96
C GLU A 568 -4.05 5.92 5.51
N ASP A 569 -3.85 4.82 4.78
CA ASP A 569 -4.53 4.56 3.51
C ASP A 569 -5.25 3.22 3.61
N HIS A 570 -6.53 3.27 4.01
CA HIS A 570 -7.45 2.13 3.96
C HIS A 570 -8.86 2.62 3.63
N PHE A 571 -9.13 2.96 2.37
CA PHE A 571 -10.45 2.76 1.76
C PHE A 571 -10.29 2.73 0.23
N LEU A 572 -11.10 1.88 -0.44
CA LEU A 572 -11.09 1.46 -1.86
C LEU A 572 -10.27 0.15 -2.07
N GLN A 573 -10.85 -1.00 -2.41
CA GLN A 573 -12.10 -1.25 -3.13
C GLN A 573 -12.61 -2.68 -2.85
N ARG A 574 -13.75 -2.74 -2.16
CA ARG A 574 -14.71 -3.84 -2.18
C ARG A 574 -15.41 -3.78 -3.56
N ASP A 575 -15.79 -4.93 -4.12
CA ASP A 575 -16.59 -5.05 -5.35
C ASP A 575 -17.68 -3.96 -5.44
N HIS A 576 -17.42 -2.94 -6.25
CA HIS A 576 -18.45 -2.04 -6.74
C HIS A 576 -18.25 -1.87 -8.23
N GLN A 577 -19.12 -2.55 -8.96
CA GLN A 577 -19.55 -2.19 -10.28
C GLN A 577 -20.15 -0.77 -10.19
N VAL A 578 -19.30 0.27 -10.22
CA VAL A 578 -19.74 1.67 -10.22
C VAL A 578 -20.28 1.96 -11.61
N SER A 579 -21.61 1.99 -11.75
CA SER A 579 -22.26 2.53 -12.94
C SER A 579 -22.16 4.05 -12.90
N PHE A 580 -21.42 4.63 -13.84
CA PHE A 580 -21.44 6.08 -14.05
C PHE A 580 -22.69 6.42 -14.86
N GLU A 581 -23.55 7.33 -14.38
CA GLU A 581 -24.73 7.82 -15.14
C GLU A 581 -24.37 8.84 -16.25
N GLY A 582 -23.15 8.74 -16.82
CA GLY A 582 -22.65 9.63 -17.87
C GLY A 582 -22.53 8.93 -19.23
N ARG A 583 -22.54 9.71 -20.33
CA ARG A 583 -22.31 9.15 -21.68
C ARG A 583 -20.92 8.51 -21.74
N GLN A 584 -20.86 7.19 -21.92
CA GLN A 584 -19.62 6.47 -22.16
C GLN A 584 -19.19 6.64 -23.62
N PHE A 585 -17.95 7.10 -23.82
CA PHE A 585 -17.30 7.19 -25.12
C PHE A 585 -16.36 6.01 -25.31
N THR A 586 -16.25 5.53 -26.54
CA THR A 586 -15.18 4.61 -26.93
C THR A 586 -13.93 5.38 -27.33
N TYR A 587 -12.75 4.76 -27.22
CA TYR A 587 -11.50 5.40 -27.66
C TYR A 587 -11.55 5.78 -29.15
N ALA A 588 -12.19 4.96 -29.99
CA ALA A 588 -12.36 5.27 -31.41
C ALA A 588 -13.23 6.52 -31.64
N GLN A 589 -14.29 6.70 -30.84
CA GLN A 589 -15.08 7.94 -30.86
C GLN A 589 -14.25 9.15 -30.43
N LEU A 590 -13.41 9.01 -29.39
CA LEU A 590 -12.51 10.08 -28.96
C LEU A 590 -11.50 10.47 -30.03
N VAL A 591 -10.89 9.50 -30.72
CA VAL A 591 -10.00 9.74 -31.87
C VAL A 591 -10.75 10.50 -32.99
N ASN A 592 -12.00 10.14 -33.25
CA ASN A 592 -12.78 10.79 -34.30
C ASN A 592 -13.13 12.25 -33.94
N ILE A 593 -13.70 12.48 -32.75
CA ILE A 593 -14.13 13.82 -32.33
C ILE A 593 -12.96 14.80 -32.09
N THR A 594 -11.75 14.29 -31.85
CA THR A 594 -10.53 15.10 -31.69
C THR A 594 -9.70 15.25 -32.97
N ASN A 595 -10.15 14.65 -34.08
CA ASN A 595 -9.36 14.54 -35.31
C ASN A 595 -7.94 14.00 -35.00
N ASN A 596 -7.87 12.80 -34.42
CA ASN A 596 -6.65 12.11 -34.02
C ASN A 596 -5.78 12.93 -33.03
N PHE A 597 -6.43 13.57 -32.04
CA PHE A 597 -5.78 14.33 -30.98
C PHE A 597 -4.85 15.46 -31.48
N THR A 598 -5.18 16.06 -32.62
CA THR A 598 -4.30 17.04 -33.30
C THR A 598 -4.24 18.40 -32.60
N ARG A 599 -5.33 18.85 -31.96
CA ARG A 599 -5.42 20.17 -31.31
C ARG A 599 -5.33 20.06 -29.80
N VAL A 600 -4.13 20.28 -29.27
CA VAL A 600 -3.88 20.41 -27.82
C VAL A 600 -4.30 21.82 -27.36
N ILE A 601 -5.14 21.89 -26.33
CA ILE A 601 -5.58 23.16 -25.72
C ILE A 601 -4.92 23.44 -24.38
N GLY A 602 -4.31 22.43 -23.76
CA GLY A 602 -3.55 22.62 -22.52
C GLY A 602 -2.83 21.36 -22.07
N LYS A 603 -1.92 21.52 -21.12
CA LYS A 603 -1.28 20.43 -20.37
C LYS A 603 -1.61 20.63 -18.90
N GLY A 604 -2.46 19.76 -18.35
CA GLY A 604 -2.78 19.74 -16.92
C GLY A 604 -1.68 19.05 -16.11
N GLY A 605 -1.82 19.02 -14.78
CA GLY A 605 -0.87 18.36 -13.88
C GLY A 605 -0.68 16.86 -14.17
N PHE A 606 -1.70 16.22 -14.75
CA PHE A 606 -1.79 14.76 -14.87
C PHE A 606 -2.23 14.27 -16.26
N GLY A 607 -2.26 15.15 -17.27
CA GLY A 607 -2.78 14.78 -18.59
C GLY A 607 -2.64 15.86 -19.67
N MET A 608 -2.78 15.46 -20.93
CA MET A 608 -2.98 16.40 -22.04
C MET A 608 -4.47 16.70 -22.20
N ILE A 609 -4.80 17.96 -22.51
CA ILE A 609 -6.16 18.39 -22.80
C ILE A 609 -6.27 18.67 -24.29
N TYR A 610 -7.21 18.00 -24.95
CA TYR A 610 -7.48 18.13 -26.39
C TYR A 610 -8.82 18.80 -26.63
N HIS A 611 -8.90 19.56 -27.73
CA HIS A 611 -10.16 20.05 -28.24
C HIS A 611 -10.87 18.96 -29.04
N GLY A 612 -12.19 18.85 -28.90
CA GLY A 612 -13.01 17.96 -29.71
C GLY A 612 -14.35 18.57 -30.09
N CYS A 613 -14.98 17.99 -31.10
CA CYS A 613 -16.32 18.36 -31.57
C CYS A 613 -17.19 17.10 -31.66
N LEU A 614 -18.29 17.07 -30.89
CA LEU A 614 -19.26 15.98 -30.94
C LEU A 614 -20.04 15.99 -32.26
N GLU A 615 -20.64 14.86 -32.63
CA GLU A 615 -21.51 14.72 -33.81
C GLU A 615 -22.65 15.74 -33.87
N THR A 616 -23.07 16.26 -32.71
CA THR A 616 -24.10 17.29 -32.56
C THR A 616 -23.60 18.71 -32.82
N GLY A 617 -22.31 18.91 -33.11
CA GLY A 617 -21.66 20.22 -33.24
C GLY A 617 -21.24 20.84 -31.90
N LYS A 618 -21.53 20.21 -30.76
CA LYS A 618 -21.11 20.69 -29.43
C LYS A 618 -19.61 20.53 -29.24
N GLN A 619 -18.93 21.61 -28.86
CA GLN A 619 -17.49 21.58 -28.58
C GLN A 619 -17.20 21.07 -27.16
N VAL A 620 -16.14 20.27 -27.02
CA VAL A 620 -15.74 19.59 -25.79
C VAL A 620 -14.24 19.71 -25.53
N ALA A 621 -13.86 19.63 -24.26
CA ALA A 621 -12.48 19.50 -23.82
C ALA A 621 -12.24 18.07 -23.31
N ILE A 622 -11.19 17.42 -23.79
CA ILE A 622 -10.92 16.00 -23.54
C ILE A 622 -9.61 15.89 -22.76
N LYS A 623 -9.71 15.60 -21.47
CA LYS A 623 -8.56 15.44 -20.55
C LYS A 623 -8.15 13.98 -20.57
N MET A 624 -7.04 13.69 -21.22
CA MET A 624 -6.46 12.36 -21.29
C MET A 624 -5.42 12.22 -20.18
N CYS A 625 -5.66 11.33 -19.22
CA CYS A 625 -4.78 11.16 -18.07
C CYS A 625 -3.55 10.31 -18.43
N PHE A 626 -2.36 10.76 -18.02
CA PHE A 626 -1.12 10.00 -18.17
C PHE A 626 -1.13 8.81 -17.20
N VAL A 627 -1.16 7.59 -17.74
CA VAL A 627 -1.18 6.32 -16.97
C VAL A 627 0.18 5.99 -16.33
N SER A 628 1.14 6.92 -16.38
CA SER A 628 2.50 6.75 -15.86
C SER A 628 2.68 7.13 -14.38
N SER A 629 1.66 7.64 -13.68
CA SER A 629 1.74 7.95 -12.25
C SER A 629 0.58 7.33 -11.44
N PRO A 630 0.85 6.63 -10.31
CA PRO A 630 -0.18 6.16 -9.38
C PRO A 630 -1.11 7.28 -8.88
N GLN A 631 -0.56 8.49 -8.76
CA GLN A 631 -1.30 9.69 -8.38
C GLN A 631 -2.35 10.06 -9.45
N GLY A 632 -2.01 10.05 -10.73
CA GLY A 632 -2.94 10.43 -11.81
C GLY A 632 -4.19 9.55 -11.92
N MET A 633 -4.10 8.27 -11.54
CA MET A 633 -5.27 7.37 -11.49
C MET A 633 -6.15 7.65 -10.26
N LYS A 634 -5.55 7.90 -9.10
CA LYS A 634 -6.28 8.31 -7.89
C LYS A 634 -7.08 9.59 -8.16
N GLU A 635 -6.45 10.57 -8.81
CA GLU A 635 -7.10 11.84 -9.16
C GLU A 635 -8.19 11.69 -10.23
N PHE A 636 -7.97 10.86 -11.25
CA PHE A 636 -9.00 10.55 -12.25
C PHE A 636 -10.25 9.95 -11.59
N LEU A 637 -10.07 8.98 -10.68
CA LEU A 637 -11.18 8.35 -9.98
C LEU A 637 -11.90 9.32 -9.06
N ALA A 638 -11.17 10.14 -8.29
CA ALA A 638 -11.75 11.17 -7.43
C ALA A 638 -12.57 12.18 -8.25
N GLU A 639 -12.01 12.65 -9.37
CA GLU A 639 -12.66 13.60 -10.25
C GLU A 639 -13.92 13.01 -10.92
N ALA A 640 -13.86 11.77 -11.43
CA ALA A 640 -15.01 11.07 -12.00
C ALA A 640 -16.12 10.80 -10.97
N GLN A 641 -15.77 10.42 -9.74
CA GLN A 641 -16.73 10.15 -8.67
C GLN A 641 -17.44 11.42 -8.17
N ASN A 642 -16.73 12.54 -8.07
CA ASN A 642 -17.31 13.80 -7.60
C ASN A 642 -18.14 14.49 -8.71
N LEU A 643 -17.64 14.52 -9.94
CA LEU A 643 -18.31 15.20 -11.06
C LEU A 643 -19.60 14.54 -11.54
N THR A 644 -19.79 13.24 -11.27
CA THR A 644 -21.08 12.57 -11.54
C THR A 644 -22.18 12.96 -10.55
N ARG A 645 -21.81 13.56 -9.41
CA ARG A 645 -22.73 13.88 -8.31
C ARG A 645 -23.00 15.38 -8.15
N ILE A 646 -22.27 16.23 -8.87
CA ILE A 646 -22.36 17.69 -8.73
C ILE A 646 -22.79 18.35 -10.03
N TYR A 647 -23.82 19.19 -9.93
CA TYR A 647 -24.35 19.96 -11.04
C TYR A 647 -24.63 21.38 -10.58
N HIS A 648 -23.83 22.33 -11.04
CA HIS A 648 -23.99 23.74 -10.69
C HIS A 648 -23.46 24.64 -11.81
N ARG A 649 -24.13 25.77 -12.06
CA ARG A 649 -23.80 26.69 -13.17
C ARG A 649 -22.36 27.24 -13.13
N ASN A 650 -21.75 27.26 -11.95
CA ASN A 650 -20.39 27.76 -11.71
C ASN A 650 -19.36 26.64 -11.47
N LEU A 651 -19.67 25.40 -11.84
CA LEU A 651 -18.73 24.29 -11.87
C LEU A 651 -18.68 23.73 -13.30
N VAL A 652 -17.52 23.27 -13.75
CA VAL A 652 -17.38 22.70 -15.10
C VAL A 652 -18.15 21.37 -15.17
N SER A 653 -19.02 21.24 -16.17
CA SER A 653 -19.84 20.05 -16.35
C SER A 653 -19.07 18.94 -17.06
N LEU A 654 -19.14 17.74 -16.49
CA LEU A 654 -18.71 16.51 -17.15
C LEU A 654 -19.75 16.12 -18.21
N VAL A 655 -19.31 15.93 -19.44
CA VAL A 655 -20.13 15.48 -20.59
C VAL A 655 -20.12 13.96 -20.71
N GLY A 656 -19.01 13.33 -20.33
CA GLY A 656 -18.88 11.88 -20.32
C GLY A 656 -17.46 11.43 -20.02
N TYR A 657 -17.22 10.15 -20.18
CA TYR A 657 -15.95 9.53 -19.84
C TYR A 657 -15.64 8.37 -20.79
N CYS A 658 -14.38 7.97 -20.87
CA CYS A 658 -13.93 6.79 -21.60
C CYS A 658 -13.01 5.98 -20.69
N MET A 659 -13.35 4.70 -20.54
CA MET A 659 -12.54 3.68 -19.87
C MET A 659 -12.10 2.56 -20.82
N ASP A 660 -12.24 2.77 -22.14
CA ASP A 660 -11.86 1.77 -23.14
C ASP A 660 -10.34 1.61 -23.17
N GLY A 661 -9.85 0.45 -22.72
CA GLY A 661 -8.42 0.12 -22.68
C GLY A 661 -7.63 0.93 -21.64
N ASN A 662 -6.33 1.16 -21.90
CA ASN A 662 -5.42 1.91 -21.03
C ASN A 662 -5.48 3.44 -21.25
N CYS A 663 -6.67 4.00 -21.49
CA CYS A 663 -6.83 5.44 -21.76
C CYS A 663 -7.97 6.07 -20.93
N PRO A 664 -7.79 6.20 -19.61
CA PRO A 664 -8.74 6.91 -18.75
C PRO A 664 -8.85 8.37 -19.21
N THR A 665 -10.03 8.73 -19.70
CA THR A 665 -10.29 10.05 -20.29
C THR A 665 -11.59 10.64 -19.79
N LEU A 666 -11.55 11.92 -19.40
CA LEU A 666 -12.73 12.69 -19.03
C LEU A 666 -13.06 13.71 -20.12
N VAL A 667 -14.34 13.81 -20.47
CA VAL A 667 -14.86 14.71 -21.51
C VAL A 667 -15.68 15.78 -20.83
N TYR A 668 -15.28 17.04 -20.96
CA TYR A 668 -15.91 18.21 -20.37
C TYR A 668 -16.50 19.11 -21.45
N GLU A 669 -17.34 20.05 -21.04
CA GLU A 669 -17.65 21.20 -21.89
C GLU A 669 -16.40 22.02 -22.20
N TYR A 670 -16.36 22.62 -23.40
CA TYR A 670 -15.25 23.46 -23.81
C TYR A 670 -15.42 24.91 -23.30
N MET A 671 -14.44 25.40 -22.55
CA MET A 671 -14.41 26.76 -22.00
C MET A 671 -13.61 27.69 -22.94
N LYS A 672 -14.30 28.39 -23.84
CA LYS A 672 -13.69 29.11 -24.98
C LYS A 672 -12.71 30.22 -24.60
N GLN A 673 -12.96 30.91 -23.48
CA GLN A 673 -12.11 32.03 -23.03
C GLN A 673 -10.90 31.54 -22.21
N GLY A 674 -10.71 30.23 -22.04
CA GLY A 674 -9.56 29.69 -21.31
C GLY A 674 -9.64 29.94 -19.81
N SER A 675 -8.47 30.09 -19.16
CA SER A 675 -8.36 30.25 -17.71
C SER A 675 -8.27 31.70 -17.28
N LEU A 676 -8.75 32.03 -16.07
CA LEU A 676 -8.65 33.36 -15.49
C LEU A 676 -7.20 33.86 -15.41
N GLN A 677 -6.24 32.95 -15.15
CA GLN A 677 -4.82 33.26 -15.13
C GLN A 677 -4.33 33.88 -16.44
N GLU A 678 -4.82 33.41 -17.59
CA GLU A 678 -4.40 33.89 -18.91
C GLU A 678 -4.91 35.31 -19.19
N HIS A 679 -6.09 35.67 -18.67
CA HIS A 679 -6.65 37.02 -18.77
C HIS A 679 -5.94 38.03 -17.86
N LEU A 680 -5.46 37.59 -16.69
CA LEU A 680 -4.71 38.47 -15.78
C LEU A 680 -3.25 38.66 -16.21
N ARG A 681 -2.61 37.67 -16.86
CA ARG A 681 -1.16 37.65 -17.07
C ARG A 681 -0.69 37.75 -18.52
N GLY A 682 -1.60 37.74 -19.49
CA GLY A 682 -1.33 38.05 -20.90
C GLY A 682 -0.54 36.99 -21.67
N LYS A 683 -1.22 36.25 -22.57
CA LYS A 683 -0.60 35.63 -23.75
C LYS A 683 -1.20 36.23 -25.02
N ALA A 684 -0.33 36.45 -26.01
CA ALA A 684 -0.63 37.06 -27.31
C ALA A 684 -1.90 36.47 -27.97
N GLY A 685 -3.02 37.18 -27.89
CA GLY A 685 -4.29 36.78 -28.51
C GLY A 685 -5.56 37.39 -27.91
N HIS A 686 -5.56 37.78 -26.63
CA HIS A 686 -6.73 38.35 -25.94
C HIS A 686 -6.58 39.87 -25.79
N SER A 687 -7.27 40.62 -26.64
CA SER A 687 -7.04 42.07 -26.87
C SER A 687 -7.79 43.03 -25.93
N ARG A 688 -8.43 42.55 -24.86
CA ARG A 688 -9.04 43.39 -23.80
C ARG A 688 -8.75 42.79 -22.42
N GLY A 689 -8.13 43.58 -21.54
CA GLY A 689 -8.03 43.24 -20.11
C GLY A 689 -9.40 43.26 -19.44
N LEU A 690 -9.57 42.50 -18.35
CA LEU A 690 -10.83 42.42 -17.61
C LEU A 690 -11.09 43.72 -16.84
N SER A 691 -12.27 44.31 -17.04
CA SER A 691 -12.73 45.48 -16.27
C SER A 691 -12.97 45.11 -14.80
N TRP A 692 -13.04 46.11 -13.93
CA TRP A 692 -13.30 45.88 -12.51
C TRP A 692 -14.60 45.11 -12.26
N GLY A 693 -15.69 45.51 -12.92
CA GLY A 693 -16.98 44.81 -12.84
C GLY A 693 -16.91 43.35 -13.30
N GLN A 694 -16.16 43.06 -14.38
CA GLN A 694 -15.95 41.69 -14.85
C GLN A 694 -15.16 40.85 -13.84
N ARG A 695 -14.12 41.42 -13.21
CA ARG A 695 -13.34 40.74 -12.16
C ARG A 695 -14.21 40.38 -10.96
N LEU A 696 -15.08 41.29 -10.52
CA LEU A 696 -16.03 41.04 -9.43
C LEU A 696 -17.07 39.98 -9.79
N GLN A 697 -17.60 40.01 -11.02
CA GLN A 697 -18.56 39.01 -11.48
C GLN A 697 -17.94 37.61 -11.53
N ILE A 698 -16.70 37.49 -12.02
CA ILE A 698 -15.92 36.25 -12.04
C ILE A 698 -15.67 35.75 -10.61
N ALA A 699 -15.26 36.63 -9.70
CA ALA A 699 -15.08 36.30 -8.29
C ALA A 699 -16.38 35.78 -7.67
N LEU A 700 -17.50 36.46 -7.92
CA LEU A 700 -18.81 36.05 -7.41
C LEU A 700 -19.24 34.68 -7.94
N ASN A 701 -19.03 34.43 -9.23
CA ASN A 701 -19.31 33.14 -9.86
C ASN A 701 -18.48 32.01 -9.23
N ALA A 702 -17.18 32.19 -9.10
CA ALA A 702 -16.31 31.20 -8.45
C ALA A 702 -16.69 30.99 -6.98
N ALA A 703 -16.99 32.06 -6.24
CA ALA A 703 -17.42 31.97 -4.85
C ALA A 703 -18.72 31.17 -4.68
N GLN A 704 -19.70 31.36 -5.58
CA GLN A 704 -20.94 30.58 -5.61
C GLN A 704 -20.69 29.09 -5.90
N GLY A 705 -19.72 28.79 -6.76
CA GLY A 705 -19.29 27.41 -7.01
C GLY A 705 -18.73 26.74 -5.76
N LEU A 706 -17.84 27.41 -5.03
CA LEU A 706 -17.27 26.88 -3.78
C LEU A 706 -18.31 26.78 -2.65
N GLU A 707 -19.19 27.78 -2.53
CA GLU A 707 -20.30 27.73 -1.57
C GLU A 707 -21.18 26.50 -1.80
N TYR A 708 -21.52 26.20 -3.06
CA TYR A 708 -22.25 24.99 -3.41
C TYR A 708 -21.50 23.72 -3.00
N LEU A 709 -20.17 23.65 -3.17
CA LEU A 709 -19.39 22.49 -2.72
C LEU A 709 -19.39 22.33 -1.20
N HIS A 710 -19.32 23.43 -0.44
CA HIS A 710 -19.24 23.40 1.02
C HIS A 710 -20.60 23.21 1.70
N ARG A 711 -21.69 23.75 1.15
CA ARG A 711 -23.04 23.72 1.77
C ARG A 711 -24.12 23.05 0.93
N GLY A 712 -23.98 23.09 -0.39
CA GLY A 712 -24.94 22.50 -1.34
C GLY A 712 -24.78 21.00 -1.53
N CYS A 713 -23.55 20.48 -1.40
CA CYS A 713 -23.25 19.05 -1.46
C CYS A 713 -23.39 18.37 -0.10
N LYS A 714 -23.93 17.14 -0.08
CA LYS A 714 -23.97 16.27 1.10
C LYS A 714 -23.38 14.89 0.78
N PRO A 715 -22.28 14.47 1.45
CA PRO A 715 -21.46 15.26 2.37
C PRO A 715 -20.74 16.44 1.66
N PRO A 716 -20.30 17.48 2.39
CA PRO A 716 -19.54 18.59 1.80
C PRO A 716 -18.28 18.14 1.06
N ILE A 717 -17.88 18.90 0.05
CA ILE A 717 -16.71 18.62 -0.78
C ILE A 717 -15.71 19.78 -0.65
N ILE A 718 -14.46 19.46 -0.31
CA ILE A 718 -13.34 20.42 -0.27
C ILE A 718 -12.56 20.29 -1.58
N HIS A 719 -12.36 21.40 -2.29
CA HIS A 719 -11.70 21.41 -3.61
C HIS A 719 -10.19 21.18 -3.53
N ARG A 720 -9.52 21.76 -2.52
CA ARG A 720 -8.09 21.59 -2.18
C ARG A 720 -7.07 22.17 -3.18
N ASP A 721 -7.49 22.52 -4.39
CA ASP A 721 -6.64 23.17 -5.41
C ASP A 721 -7.31 24.37 -6.11
N VAL A 722 -7.87 25.30 -5.32
CA VAL A 722 -8.48 26.54 -5.85
C VAL A 722 -7.39 27.52 -6.27
N LYS A 723 -7.38 27.91 -7.55
CA LYS A 723 -6.39 28.85 -8.14
C LYS A 723 -6.89 29.43 -9.46
N THR A 724 -6.30 30.53 -9.93
CA THR A 724 -6.74 31.20 -11.18
C THR A 724 -6.62 30.33 -12.44
N SER A 725 -5.77 29.30 -12.47
CA SER A 725 -5.69 28.37 -13.61
C SER A 725 -6.81 27.32 -13.63
N ASN A 726 -7.45 27.07 -12.48
CA ASN A 726 -8.57 26.14 -12.33
C ASN A 726 -9.93 26.85 -12.38
N ILE A 727 -9.95 28.17 -12.58
CA ILE A 727 -11.16 28.95 -12.83
C ILE A 727 -11.21 29.25 -14.33
N LEU A 728 -12.13 28.59 -15.04
CA LEU A 728 -12.28 28.69 -16.48
C LEU A 728 -13.45 29.61 -16.86
N LEU A 729 -13.35 30.25 -18.02
CA LEU A 729 -14.33 31.22 -18.50
C LEU A 729 -15.04 30.73 -19.78
N ASN A 730 -16.38 30.82 -19.80
CA ASN A 730 -17.17 30.51 -20.99
C ASN A 730 -17.19 31.69 -21.98
N GLU A 731 -17.98 31.61 -23.05
CA GLU A 731 -18.04 32.66 -24.08
C GLU A 731 -18.49 34.02 -23.50
N GLU A 732 -19.34 33.97 -22.48
CA GLU A 732 -19.93 35.11 -21.77
C GLU A 732 -19.09 35.63 -20.60
N LEU A 733 -17.87 35.12 -20.40
CA LEU A 733 -16.98 35.43 -19.26
C LEU A 733 -17.54 35.03 -17.88
N GLU A 734 -18.49 34.10 -17.83
CA GLU A 734 -18.95 33.47 -16.60
C GLU A 734 -17.93 32.45 -16.11
N ALA A 735 -17.63 32.49 -14.81
CA ALA A 735 -16.62 31.63 -14.22
C ALA A 735 -17.17 30.26 -13.81
N ARG A 736 -16.41 29.21 -14.13
CA ARG A 736 -16.64 27.84 -13.66
C ARG A 736 -15.38 27.21 -13.09
N ILE A 737 -15.52 26.58 -11.93
CA ILE A 737 -14.42 25.88 -11.25
C ILE A 737 -14.20 24.52 -11.91
N ALA A 738 -12.94 24.20 -12.19
CA ALA A 738 -12.47 22.98 -12.82
C ALA A 738 -11.43 22.25 -11.96
N ASP A 739 -11.10 21.03 -12.36
CA ASP A 739 -10.01 20.20 -11.81
C ASP A 739 -10.24 19.71 -10.36
N PHE A 740 -11.15 18.75 -10.24
CA PHE A 740 -11.51 18.12 -8.96
C PHE A 740 -10.60 16.95 -8.57
N GLY A 741 -9.46 16.77 -9.25
CA GLY A 741 -8.55 15.64 -9.04
C GLY A 741 -8.06 15.48 -7.60
N LEU A 742 -7.87 16.60 -6.89
CA LEU A 742 -7.40 16.63 -5.50
C LEU A 742 -8.53 16.79 -4.47
N SER A 743 -9.78 16.86 -4.92
CA SER A 743 -10.94 17.12 -4.06
C SER A 743 -11.20 15.96 -3.09
N LYS A 744 -11.71 16.28 -1.90
CA LYS A 744 -11.99 15.30 -0.84
C LYS A 744 -13.35 15.59 -0.21
N SER A 745 -14.15 14.56 -0.02
CA SER A 745 -15.45 14.64 0.67
C SER A 745 -15.31 14.22 2.13
N PHE A 746 -16.18 14.76 2.99
CA PHE A 746 -16.29 14.28 4.37
C PHE A 746 -16.92 12.88 4.40
N HIS A 747 -16.56 12.06 5.40
CA HIS A 747 -17.13 10.72 5.57
C HIS A 747 -18.52 10.76 6.21
N SER A 748 -18.88 11.84 6.90
CA SER A 748 -20.19 12.08 7.51
C SER A 748 -20.43 13.58 7.71
N ASP A 749 -21.69 14.00 7.85
CA ASP A 749 -22.08 15.39 8.10
C ASP A 749 -21.63 15.93 9.49
N GLU A 750 -21.13 15.06 10.38
CA GLU A 750 -20.68 15.42 11.74
C GLU A 750 -19.18 15.75 11.83
N GLN A 751 -18.39 15.50 10.77
CA GLN A 751 -16.96 15.77 10.76
C GLN A 751 -16.65 17.25 10.57
N THR A 752 -15.76 17.80 11.40
CA THR A 752 -15.33 19.21 11.32
C THR A 752 -14.09 19.43 10.46
N HIS A 753 -13.30 18.38 10.23
CA HIS A 753 -12.07 18.39 9.43
C HIS A 753 -11.79 17.01 8.84
N VAL A 754 -10.91 16.98 7.84
CA VAL A 754 -10.40 15.77 7.21
C VAL A 754 -8.88 15.70 7.43
N SER A 755 -8.41 14.75 8.22
CA SER A 755 -6.98 14.50 8.39
C SER A 755 -6.39 13.92 7.10
N THR A 756 -5.22 14.43 6.69
CA THR A 756 -4.53 13.98 5.47
C THR A 756 -3.09 13.60 5.77
N GLU A 757 -2.62 12.46 5.26
CA GLU A 757 -1.23 11.98 5.42
C GLU A 757 -0.18 12.92 4.84
N SER A 758 -0.55 13.71 3.84
CA SER A 758 0.32 14.68 3.18
C SER A 758 -0.45 15.93 2.76
N VAL A 759 0.25 17.06 2.80
CA VAL A 759 -0.25 18.35 2.31
C VAL A 759 -0.05 18.36 0.80
N VAL A 760 -1.15 18.42 0.05
CA VAL A 760 -1.14 18.55 -1.42
C VAL A 760 -1.94 19.79 -1.82
N GLY A 761 -1.50 20.44 -2.89
CA GLY A 761 -2.07 21.69 -3.39
C GLY A 761 -0.99 22.49 -4.13
N THR A 762 -1.38 23.62 -4.72
CA THR A 762 -0.44 24.46 -5.48
C THR A 762 0.31 25.44 -4.58
N PRO A 763 1.67 25.46 -4.60
CA PRO A 763 2.46 26.44 -3.83
C PRO A 763 2.01 27.88 -4.09
N GLY A 764 1.83 28.65 -3.02
CA GLY A 764 1.27 30.02 -3.05
C GLY A 764 -0.24 30.10 -2.82
N TYR A 765 -0.97 28.99 -2.89
CA TYR A 765 -2.41 28.93 -2.53
C TYR A 765 -2.68 28.05 -1.31
N ILE A 766 -1.70 27.23 -0.90
CA ILE A 766 -1.84 26.32 0.24
C ILE A 766 -2.07 27.11 1.53
N ASP A 767 -3.14 26.73 2.23
CA ASP A 767 -3.48 27.21 3.57
C ASP A 767 -2.34 26.91 4.57
N PRO A 768 -1.78 27.92 5.25
CA PRO A 768 -0.69 27.73 6.20
C PRO A 768 -1.08 26.90 7.44
N GLU A 769 -2.34 26.96 7.88
CA GLU A 769 -2.83 26.14 9.00
C GLU A 769 -2.96 24.68 8.57
N TYR A 770 -3.50 24.42 7.37
CA TYR A 770 -3.52 23.09 6.78
C TYR A 770 -2.11 22.51 6.61
N HIS A 771 -1.17 23.34 6.12
CA HIS A 771 0.23 22.93 5.95
C HIS A 771 0.90 22.54 7.28
N GLN A 772 0.52 23.18 8.39
CA GLN A 772 1.11 22.92 9.71
C GLN A 772 0.43 21.76 10.45
N THR A 773 -0.90 21.65 10.34
CA THR A 773 -1.71 20.73 11.14
C THR A 773 -2.07 19.43 10.43
N TYR A 774 -1.90 19.37 9.10
CA TYR A 774 -2.37 18.28 8.26
C TYR A 774 -3.89 18.06 8.31
N GLN A 775 -4.65 19.02 8.85
CA GLN A 775 -6.11 19.00 8.94
C GLN A 775 -6.72 19.87 7.84
N LEU A 776 -7.38 19.22 6.87
CA LEU A 776 -8.04 19.89 5.77
C LEU A 776 -9.47 20.28 6.18
N THR A 777 -9.86 21.53 5.93
CA THR A 777 -11.23 22.03 6.19
C THR A 777 -11.75 22.83 5.01
N GLU A 778 -13.05 23.12 4.99
CA GLU A 778 -13.64 24.09 4.04
C GLU A 778 -12.94 25.46 4.08
N LYS A 779 -12.35 25.84 5.23
CA LYS A 779 -11.60 27.09 5.42
C LYS A 779 -10.27 27.10 4.67
N SER A 780 -9.77 25.95 4.24
CA SER A 780 -8.57 25.86 3.40
C SER A 780 -8.87 26.31 1.96
N ASP A 781 -10.06 26.01 1.44
CA ASP A 781 -10.53 26.57 0.16
C ASP A 781 -10.79 28.09 0.27
N VAL A 782 -11.31 28.56 1.42
CA VAL A 782 -11.50 30.01 1.67
C VAL A 782 -10.17 30.76 1.61
N TYR A 783 -9.11 30.20 2.19
CA TYR A 783 -7.77 30.79 2.11
C TYR A 783 -7.28 30.88 0.66
N SER A 784 -7.39 29.76 -0.07
CA SER A 784 -6.99 29.67 -1.48
C SER A 784 -7.77 30.67 -2.35
N PHE A 785 -9.07 30.82 -2.10
CA PHE A 785 -9.92 31.82 -2.76
C PHE A 785 -9.55 33.26 -2.38
N GLY A 786 -9.13 33.49 -1.13
CA GLY A 786 -8.59 34.78 -0.70
C GLY A 786 -7.36 35.19 -1.52
N VAL A 787 -6.47 34.25 -1.83
CA VAL A 787 -5.33 34.49 -2.74
C VAL A 787 -5.82 34.85 -4.15
N VAL A 788 -6.82 34.14 -4.68
CA VAL A 788 -7.44 34.47 -5.98
C VAL A 788 -8.01 35.90 -6.00
N LEU A 789 -8.65 36.34 -4.91
CA LEU A 789 -9.13 37.73 -4.79
C LEU A 789 -7.98 38.74 -4.83
N LEU A 790 -6.85 38.45 -4.16
CA LEU A 790 -5.67 39.32 -4.21
C LEU A 790 -5.07 39.39 -5.61
N GLU A 791 -5.05 38.29 -6.36
CA GLU A 791 -4.61 38.32 -7.76
C GLU A 791 -5.55 39.13 -8.65
N LEU A 792 -6.87 39.05 -8.43
CA LEU A 792 -7.86 39.86 -9.15
C LEU A 792 -7.72 41.35 -8.84
N ILE A 793 -7.40 41.72 -7.61
CA ILE A 793 -7.19 43.12 -7.21
C ILE A 793 -5.89 43.65 -7.81
N THR A 794 -4.79 42.91 -7.66
CA THR A 794 -3.43 43.42 -7.92
C THR A 794 -2.92 43.13 -9.34
N GLY A 795 -3.51 42.16 -10.04
CA GLY A 795 -2.98 41.63 -11.31
C GLY A 795 -1.67 40.84 -11.16
N ARG A 796 -1.20 40.60 -9.93
CA ARG A 796 0.10 39.96 -9.65
C ARG A 796 -0.07 38.47 -9.36
N PRO A 797 0.97 37.65 -9.62
CA PRO A 797 0.98 36.24 -9.20
C PRO A 797 1.07 36.08 -7.68
N PRO A 798 0.68 34.92 -7.12
CA PRO A 798 0.70 34.67 -5.67
C PRO A 798 2.12 34.70 -5.08
N LEU A 799 3.13 34.40 -5.90
CA LEU A 799 4.55 34.55 -5.59
C LEU A 799 5.12 35.67 -6.47
N VAL A 800 5.34 36.84 -5.87
CA VAL A 800 5.85 38.02 -6.57
C VAL A 800 7.37 37.88 -6.76
N PRO A 801 7.90 37.93 -8.01
CA PRO A 801 9.33 37.76 -8.27
C PRO A 801 10.19 38.85 -7.59
N GLY A 802 11.23 38.43 -6.86
CA GLY A 802 12.16 39.32 -6.15
C GLY A 802 13.33 38.57 -5.50
N SER A 803 14.16 39.23 -4.70
CA SER A 803 15.25 38.60 -3.92
C SER A 803 14.67 37.74 -2.78
N GLY A 804 14.19 36.55 -3.11
CA GLY A 804 13.58 35.60 -2.18
C GLY A 804 12.13 35.21 -2.47
N ASN A 805 11.51 35.67 -3.58
CA ASN A 805 10.09 35.46 -3.94
C ASN A 805 9.11 35.72 -2.77
N THR A 806 8.51 36.91 -2.71
CA THR A 806 7.60 37.28 -1.62
C THR A 806 6.17 36.84 -1.91
N HIS A 807 5.48 36.26 -0.92
CA HIS A 807 4.07 35.90 -1.04
C HIS A 807 3.19 37.15 -1.16
N ILE A 808 2.14 37.12 -2.00
CA ILE A 808 1.30 38.29 -2.29
C ILE A 808 0.71 38.95 -1.04
N VAL A 809 0.31 38.16 -0.03
CA VAL A 809 -0.19 38.66 1.27
C VAL A 809 0.89 39.48 2.01
N GLN A 810 2.14 39.04 1.98
CA GLN A 810 3.27 39.76 2.59
C GLN A 810 3.65 41.00 1.78
N TRP A 811 3.52 40.93 0.45
CA TRP A 811 3.79 42.05 -0.44
C TRP A 811 2.83 43.22 -0.19
N ILE A 812 1.55 42.96 0.09
CA ILE A 812 0.53 44.00 0.32
C ILE A 812 0.70 44.71 1.68
N THR A 813 1.27 44.03 2.68
CA THR A 813 1.38 44.53 4.06
C THR A 813 1.99 45.95 4.18
N PRO A 814 3.14 46.28 3.54
CA PRO A 814 3.68 47.63 3.58
C PRO A 814 2.80 48.68 2.86
N HIS A 815 2.02 48.29 1.85
CA HIS A 815 1.14 49.21 1.13
C HIS A 815 -0.12 49.57 1.92
N LEU A 816 -0.65 48.63 2.72
CA LEU A 816 -1.75 48.91 3.66
C LEU A 816 -1.39 50.02 4.66
N SER A 817 -0.13 50.05 5.12
CA SER A 817 0.34 51.08 6.05
C SER A 817 0.40 52.50 5.47
N ARG A 818 0.37 52.64 4.14
CA ARG A 818 0.39 53.93 3.43
C ARG A 818 -1.01 54.48 3.14
N GLY A 819 -2.05 53.65 3.24
CA GLY A 819 -3.46 54.05 3.11
C GLY A 819 -3.94 54.41 1.70
N SER A 820 -3.14 54.15 0.66
CA SER A 820 -3.53 54.36 -0.75
C SER A 820 -3.88 53.03 -1.41
N ILE A 821 -5.08 52.92 -1.96
CA ILE A 821 -5.55 51.73 -2.70
C ILE A 821 -4.98 51.68 -4.13
N ASP A 822 -4.67 52.85 -4.71
CA ASP A 822 -4.06 52.98 -6.04
C ASP A 822 -2.69 52.29 -6.13
N ASP A 823 -1.96 52.21 -5.00
CA ASP A 823 -0.66 51.52 -4.93
C ASP A 823 -0.79 49.98 -4.94
N ILE A 824 -2.00 49.46 -4.76
CA ILE A 824 -2.29 48.02 -4.60
C ILE A 824 -3.03 47.49 -5.83
N VAL A 825 -3.99 48.25 -6.35
CA VAL A 825 -4.84 47.84 -7.46
C VAL A 825 -4.04 47.76 -8.76
N ASP A 826 -4.41 46.80 -9.60
CA ASP A 826 -3.80 46.53 -10.89
C ASP A 826 -3.78 47.79 -11.78
N GLU A 827 -2.58 48.24 -12.15
CA GLU A 827 -2.34 49.41 -13.01
C GLU A 827 -3.09 49.31 -14.36
N SER A 828 -3.38 48.09 -14.84
CA SER A 828 -4.12 47.88 -16.08
C SER A 828 -5.58 48.33 -16.02
N LEU A 829 -6.14 48.52 -14.82
CA LEU A 829 -7.49 49.07 -14.62
C LEU A 829 -7.55 50.59 -14.81
N ARG A 830 -6.40 51.29 -14.90
CA ARG A 830 -6.30 52.73 -15.22
C ARG A 830 -7.18 53.65 -14.33
N GLY A 831 -7.45 53.25 -13.09
CA GLY A 831 -8.33 54.00 -12.18
C GLY A 831 -9.84 53.76 -12.39
N GLU A 832 -10.24 52.88 -13.32
CA GLU A 832 -11.64 52.51 -13.58
C GLU A 832 -12.13 51.46 -12.57
N TYR A 833 -12.20 51.82 -11.29
CA TYR A 833 -12.73 50.99 -10.22
C TYR A 833 -13.29 51.84 -9.08
N ASP A 834 -14.29 51.34 -8.34
CA ASP A 834 -14.79 52.03 -7.15
C ASP A 834 -13.84 51.81 -5.96
N PRO A 835 -13.20 52.87 -5.41
CA PRO A 835 -12.23 52.72 -4.32
C PRO A 835 -12.84 52.11 -3.06
N THR A 836 -14.10 52.39 -2.77
CA THR A 836 -14.81 51.85 -1.60
C THR A 836 -14.99 50.33 -1.72
N CYS A 837 -15.39 49.87 -2.89
CA CYS A 837 -15.51 48.47 -3.25
C CYS A 837 -14.15 47.78 -3.26
N ALA A 838 -13.13 48.39 -3.85
CA ALA A 838 -11.76 47.84 -3.87
C ALA A 838 -11.23 47.62 -2.46
N TRP A 839 -11.42 48.58 -1.54
CA TRP A 839 -11.07 48.40 -0.13
C TRP A 839 -11.86 47.28 0.55
N LYS A 840 -13.17 47.19 0.32
CA LYS A 840 -14.01 46.12 0.88
C LYS A 840 -13.58 44.73 0.41
N ILE A 841 -13.27 44.57 -0.87
CA ILE A 841 -12.82 43.28 -1.42
C ILE A 841 -11.39 42.96 -0.97
N LEU A 842 -10.53 43.97 -0.82
CA LEU A 842 -9.20 43.79 -0.24
C LEU A 842 -9.27 43.34 1.23
N ASP A 843 -10.12 43.97 2.05
CA ASP A 843 -10.37 43.54 3.42
C ASP A 843 -10.92 42.10 3.48
N LEU A 844 -11.89 41.77 2.62
CA LEU A 844 -12.41 40.42 2.50
C LEU A 844 -11.31 39.41 2.15
N ALA A 845 -10.44 39.74 1.19
CA ALA A 845 -9.32 38.90 0.80
C ALA A 845 -8.30 38.70 1.93
N ILE A 846 -8.03 39.74 2.72
CA ILE A 846 -7.16 39.67 3.91
C ILE A 846 -7.79 38.78 4.99
N ARG A 847 -9.09 38.91 5.26
CA ARG A 847 -9.82 38.03 6.20
C ARG A 847 -9.84 36.57 5.73
N CYS A 848 -10.02 36.35 4.42
CA CYS A 848 -9.92 35.01 3.83
C CYS A 848 -8.51 34.41 4.00
N THR A 849 -7.46 35.24 3.91
CA THR A 849 -6.05 34.80 4.03
C THR A 849 -5.50 34.86 5.46
N ALA A 850 -6.37 34.93 6.48
CA ALA A 850 -5.95 34.89 7.88
C ALA A 850 -5.22 33.56 8.22
N ASN A 851 -4.19 33.64 9.08
CA ASN A 851 -3.39 32.48 9.46
C ASN A 851 -4.21 31.38 10.15
N LYS A 852 -5.22 31.73 10.96
CA LYS A 852 -6.13 30.77 11.61
C LYS A 852 -7.45 30.67 10.84
N GLY A 853 -7.86 29.45 10.49
CA GLY A 853 -9.10 29.16 9.77
C GLY A 853 -10.36 29.59 10.50
N SER A 854 -10.33 29.60 11.85
CA SER A 854 -11.43 30.09 12.68
C SER A 854 -11.71 31.59 12.53
N GLN A 855 -10.75 32.37 12.02
CA GLN A 855 -10.89 33.81 11.75
C GLN A 855 -11.35 34.09 10.32
N ARG A 856 -11.32 33.08 9.44
CA ARG A 856 -11.73 33.23 8.04
C ARG A 856 -13.25 33.22 7.94
N PRO A 857 -13.86 33.98 7.02
CA PRO A 857 -15.29 33.87 6.73
C PRO A 857 -15.63 32.50 6.14
N THR A 858 -16.91 32.19 6.03
CA THR A 858 -17.44 31.08 5.22
C THR A 858 -17.62 31.53 3.77
N MET A 859 -17.63 30.60 2.81
CA MET A 859 -17.87 30.98 1.41
C MET A 859 -19.25 31.64 1.20
N PHE A 860 -20.25 31.34 2.03
CA PHE A 860 -21.52 32.05 2.05
C PHE A 860 -21.36 33.54 2.37
N GLU A 861 -20.58 33.86 3.41
CA GLU A 861 -20.30 35.26 3.78
C GLU A 861 -19.47 35.97 2.69
N VAL A 862 -18.54 35.26 2.06
CA VAL A 862 -17.77 35.76 0.91
C VAL A 862 -18.69 36.10 -0.26
N VAL A 863 -19.62 35.22 -0.62
CA VAL A 863 -20.62 35.45 -1.68
C VAL A 863 -21.50 36.65 -1.35
N MET A 864 -21.96 36.79 -0.11
CA MET A 864 -22.77 37.92 0.34
C MET A 864 -22.04 39.26 0.17
N GLN A 865 -20.76 39.31 0.56
CA GLN A 865 -19.96 40.54 0.44
C GLN A 865 -19.64 40.88 -1.02
N LEU A 866 -19.28 39.89 -1.84
CA LEU A 866 -19.03 40.09 -3.28
C LEU A 866 -20.30 40.57 -4.01
N ARG A 867 -21.47 40.00 -3.68
CA ARG A 867 -22.75 40.43 -4.27
C ARG A 867 -23.08 41.87 -3.93
N SER A 868 -22.92 42.27 -2.66
CA SER A 868 -23.17 43.65 -2.24
C SER A 868 -22.27 44.66 -2.97
N CYS A 869 -20.99 44.33 -3.17
CA CYS A 869 -20.07 45.15 -3.94
C CYS A 869 -20.45 45.25 -5.42
N LEU A 870 -20.84 44.14 -6.04
CA LEU A 870 -21.22 44.11 -7.45
C LEU A 870 -22.53 44.87 -7.73
N GLU A 871 -23.50 44.80 -6.82
CA GLU A 871 -24.76 45.57 -6.93
C GLU A 871 -24.50 47.10 -6.94
N LEU A 872 -23.52 47.58 -6.17
CA LEU A 872 -23.12 48.98 -6.16
C LEU A 872 -22.47 49.42 -7.49
N VAL A 873 -21.62 48.57 -8.08
CA VAL A 873 -20.99 48.84 -9.39
C VAL A 873 -22.05 48.86 -10.51
N ILE A 874 -22.99 47.90 -10.50
CA ILE A 874 -24.08 47.86 -11.49
C ILE A 874 -25.02 49.06 -11.34
N ALA A 875 -25.28 49.52 -10.11
CA ALA A 875 -26.09 50.72 -9.87
C ALA A 875 -25.38 52.01 -10.34
N SER A 876 -24.05 52.08 -10.17
CA SER A 876 -23.19 53.15 -10.70
C SER A 876 -23.24 53.21 -12.23
N ASP A 877 -23.04 52.08 -12.91
CA ASP A 877 -23.05 51.98 -14.39
C ASP A 877 -24.43 52.30 -14.99
N LYS A 878 -25.52 52.07 -14.25
CA LYS A 878 -26.88 52.45 -14.66
C LYS A 878 -27.14 53.95 -14.49
N CYS A 879 -26.63 54.58 -13.43
CA CYS A 879 -26.75 56.02 -13.23
C CYS A 879 -25.93 56.81 -14.27
N GLU A 880 -24.81 56.28 -14.75
CA GLU A 880 -24.03 56.92 -15.83
C GLU A 880 -24.71 56.78 -17.20
N ASN A 881 -25.40 55.67 -17.48
CA ASN A 881 -26.09 55.45 -18.76
C ASN A 881 -27.48 56.12 -18.85
N GLU A 882 -28.14 56.43 -17.73
CA GLU A 882 -29.37 57.23 -17.73
C GLU A 882 -29.11 58.73 -17.96
N ASN A 883 -27.87 59.20 -17.79
CA ASN A 883 -27.46 60.59 -18.06
C ASN A 883 -27.12 60.89 -19.54
N VAL A 884 -27.35 59.94 -20.47
CA VAL A 884 -27.09 60.14 -21.92
C VAL A 884 -28.37 60.19 -22.77
N TYR A 885 -29.55 59.99 -22.18
CA TYR A 885 -30.85 60.19 -22.86
C TYR A 885 -31.78 61.11 -22.07
N SER A 886 -31.40 62.38 -21.96
CA SER A 886 -32.37 63.47 -21.74
C SER A 886 -31.81 64.78 -22.31
N GLY A 887 -31.72 64.82 -23.64
CA GLY A 887 -31.74 66.06 -24.38
C GLY A 887 -33.18 66.56 -24.49
N ASP A 888 -33.39 67.79 -24.06
CA ASP A 888 -34.55 68.67 -24.26
C ASP A 888 -35.89 68.26 -23.63
N PHE A 889 -36.20 68.88 -22.49
CA PHE A 889 -37.36 69.77 -22.38
C PHE A 889 -37.17 70.73 -21.19
N ASN A 890 -37.04 72.02 -21.51
CA ASN A 890 -37.21 73.13 -20.57
C ASN A 890 -38.63 73.15 -20.01
N VAL A 891 -38.79 73.59 -18.75
CA VAL A 891 -39.62 74.73 -18.31
C VAL A 891 -39.91 74.62 -16.79
N ASP A 892 -39.43 75.65 -16.09
CA ASP A 892 -39.94 76.35 -14.89
C ASP A 892 -40.12 75.65 -13.53
N GLN A 893 -39.17 75.96 -12.63
CA GLN A 893 -39.35 76.80 -11.45
C GLN A 893 -40.70 76.71 -10.70
N GLU A 894 -40.73 76.07 -9.53
CA GLU A 894 -41.12 76.75 -8.27
C GLU A 894 -40.87 75.91 -7.01
N SER A 895 -40.76 76.68 -5.93
CA SER A 895 -40.36 76.41 -4.55
C SER A 895 -41.27 75.48 -3.74
N ALA A 896 -40.67 74.91 -2.69
CA ALA A 896 -41.05 75.08 -1.28
C ALA A 896 -41.05 73.76 -0.47
N SER A 897 -40.13 73.74 0.50
CA SER A 897 -40.23 73.19 1.85
C SER A 897 -41.66 72.89 2.36
N ASP A 898 -41.86 71.75 3.02
CA ASP A 898 -41.68 71.57 4.48
C ASP A 898 -42.62 70.50 5.10
N ILE A 899 -42.05 69.79 6.09
CA ILE A 899 -42.69 69.24 7.31
C ILE A 899 -43.68 68.05 7.20
N GLY A 900 -43.44 67.02 8.03
CA GLY A 900 -44.55 66.40 8.78
C GLY A 900 -44.49 64.90 9.08
N THR A 901 -43.66 64.53 10.06
CA THR A 901 -43.85 63.50 11.11
C THR A 901 -45.15 62.66 11.15
N ASN A 902 -45.06 61.33 11.30
CA ASN A 902 -45.44 60.60 12.54
C ASN A 902 -45.38 59.05 12.42
N MET A 903 -44.67 58.43 13.37
CA MET A 903 -44.82 57.03 13.85
C MET A 903 -46.07 56.89 14.75
N PRO A 904 -46.50 55.72 15.32
CA PRO A 904 -45.83 54.41 15.50
C PRO A 904 -46.72 53.15 15.24
N GLY A 905 -46.12 51.94 15.34
CA GLY A 905 -46.82 50.61 15.36
C GLY A 905 -47.64 50.38 16.65
N PRO A 906 -48.25 49.18 16.93
CA PRO A 906 -47.61 47.84 16.89
C PRO A 906 -48.52 46.58 16.63
N THR A 907 -47.87 45.39 16.67
CA THR A 907 -48.29 44.03 17.15
C THR A 907 -49.26 43.05 16.40
N VAL A 908 -48.69 41.86 15.99
CA VAL A 908 -48.99 40.40 16.25
C VAL A 908 -50.47 39.90 16.15
N PRO A 909 -50.88 38.69 15.64
CA PRO A 909 -50.31 37.35 15.91
C PRO A 909 -50.44 36.17 14.90
N THR A 910 -49.60 35.14 15.14
CA THR A 910 -49.74 33.65 15.06
C THR A 910 -50.71 32.96 14.08
N ARG A 911 -50.25 31.89 13.40
CA ARG A 911 -50.20 30.52 13.93
C ARG A 911 -49.14 29.67 13.23
#